data_AF-A0A8H6I5Q4-F1
#
_entry.id   AF-A0A8H6I5Q4-F1
#
_cell.length_a   1.000
_cell.length_b   1.000
_cell.length_c   1.000
_cell.angle_alpha   90.00
_cell.angle_beta   90.00
_cell.angle_gamma   90.00
#
_symmetry.space_group_name_H-M   'P 1'
#
loop_
_entity.id
_entity.type
_entity.pdbx_description
1 polymer ?
#
loop_
_entity_poly.entity_id
_entity_poly.type
_entity_poly.pdbx_seq_one_letter_code
_entity_poly.pdbx_strand_id
1 'polypeptide(L)'
;MSSAPEPVLHPLDLPGRHPLLPKVYTVDFHPLIQKDEKVGTIYVVVGSSDAEKAHELLSHASQSRAFLSTAEISRAGIPNLTLETGFLIGDSDEHPVVFWRGNDKSALAANDVRKFTCTTKDDIKDDLKLMKSLKKSQGDLLGAKEEIGVGKAKLNPETGKWESGILYERHAQATNLRNGERCYPLSTSHQVPRNLDGPAAGRKFRGSLDLHGRTTRELLWIGAHGGMLGMNRSLPDVVEKLRIRSELFNMPRVGCSENVCFPAFQLNVADAETETRDDAYDVDDLRIQLGRAGKPHVDTGDSVGGYTNMFNLTPTHPDVEAEYFFIFDLGIAILMHEFTGLIFSGLHYHCGHQSYYKDGPRTVPWPYVRLTLIGYPATSLLHGTSASALAIQGNGTTIKVSPEAKNLSPLNPWVRPAGAQATYASDGGTIMERRDHMRHVVGSLLQLNLEVLQQYDVSELPRLDRKTFFSAFSHVPNDTREGVEPSSLTFGWEGDNTKLGTMYEREWLDNASIEDLRRKRNSDDLSDAPFGNALLKGIDDDWDVHCQKLAKSIPLCILAEKREADNGESVIGGRPDSRKRIHWQLNPRDKKEDEAEEKDELPVKKGKRKAKEVEVDSASDENQHGSKRRKTASNDGSLEDDCDPQTPATYRVVNMEASRRVCPLPRRSNKMHVLAPPIPAYPNADESDDGDRTDNGAKSVYQGLLHFFDAEHVTNFLEELKDFQNTSSSERLSLEEVLTSIPTLCTDLNLAHAWTLLEESIRTHDKSLVRLYRQRSDIMLSNMMLWEWLEHSIEQGYQAFQTKTPHWLADAFSTAERIITSPNLPQQLDARTFVPNYSEKESCAVYAYPGVPHNVYDLPNRQTLKRKVEIMMKQWFSFDKRPRGQMQAALVRCLIDKVGVACLWMPAVWDAHFSMGDSGRWAGRFFACDDTVDSILHWANQHLKRHPICGSVGPESLAISAVAEVITCFGPVFSPAVYNSYQPAPEPLFLPSGTPEPLEGSSTSSTPHPSTSSIPYTTTTILNQEEMAIFLNQIHTLLPIARNPDLLLHKIPNASTLADKKNNFLADVQADSDRRLPFRDLAISRRRSLAPGGPYSAEHLRTHAGFFSALVYRRITHNSQYLKTTAHPQLLFPTLDAWNTLEAAHDEKHLCNRNAYGAQTLKQRQCKNALTKEGRGFPSSWYG
;
A
#
# COMPACT_ATOMS: atom_id res chain seq x y z
N MET A 1 -34.95 0.79 35.41
CA MET A 1 -35.23 2.24 35.30
C MET A 1 -36.73 2.42 35.20
N SER A 2 -37.33 3.39 35.90
CA SER A 2 -38.71 3.80 35.59
C SER A 2 -38.75 4.32 34.16
N SER A 3 -39.84 4.09 33.43
CA SER A 3 -40.02 4.62 32.08
C SER A 3 -39.87 6.14 32.10
N ALA A 4 -38.75 6.65 31.56
CA ALA A 4 -38.64 8.07 31.27
C ALA A 4 -39.76 8.44 30.29
N PRO A 5 -40.39 9.62 30.43
CA PRO A 5 -41.42 10.04 29.49
C PRO A 5 -40.83 10.11 28.08
N GLU A 6 -41.55 9.58 27.09
CA GLU A 6 -41.18 9.78 25.69
C GLU A 6 -41.34 11.26 25.33
N PRO A 7 -40.35 11.88 24.66
CA PRO A 7 -40.43 13.27 24.26
C PRO A 7 -41.43 13.46 23.11
N VAL A 8 -42.17 14.57 23.15
CA VAL A 8 -43.11 14.94 22.09
C VAL A 8 -42.30 15.42 20.88
N LEU A 9 -42.43 14.73 19.75
CA LEU A 9 -41.77 15.10 18.50
C LEU A 9 -42.54 16.23 17.81
N HIS A 10 -41.96 17.43 17.73
CA HIS A 10 -42.50 18.56 17.00
C HIS A 10 -41.92 18.59 15.58
N PRO A 11 -42.70 18.32 14.51
CA PRO A 11 -42.17 18.28 13.15
C PRO A 11 -41.58 19.64 12.76
N LEU A 12 -40.34 19.65 12.27
CA LEU A 12 -39.71 20.86 11.76
C LEU A 12 -39.97 20.96 10.25
N ASP A 13 -40.69 22.00 9.84
CA ASP A 13 -40.88 22.28 8.42
C ASP A 13 -39.58 22.83 7.83
N LEU A 14 -39.07 22.14 6.80
CA LEU A 14 -37.83 22.46 6.10
C LEU A 14 -38.17 22.49 4.60
N PRO A 15 -38.61 23.64 4.06
CA PRO A 15 -38.95 23.77 2.65
C PRO A 15 -37.78 23.35 1.76
N GLY A 16 -38.06 22.74 0.60
CA GLY A 16 -37.04 22.20 -0.29
C GLY A 16 -36.40 20.88 0.16
N ARG A 17 -36.69 20.36 1.37
CA ARG A 17 -36.04 19.13 1.88
C ARG A 17 -36.41 17.92 1.03
N HIS A 18 -35.41 17.34 0.39
CA HIS A 18 -35.61 16.21 -0.50
C HIS A 18 -36.25 15.00 0.22
N PRO A 19 -37.25 14.30 -0.36
CA PRO A 19 -37.98 13.23 0.32
C PRO A 19 -37.15 12.04 0.82
N LEU A 20 -35.94 11.83 0.28
CA LEU A 20 -35.01 10.80 0.76
C LEU A 20 -34.25 11.22 2.03
N LEU A 21 -34.09 12.51 2.30
CA LEU A 21 -33.46 12.98 3.53
C LEU A 21 -34.34 12.62 4.73
N PRO A 22 -33.76 12.22 5.88
CA PRO A 22 -34.56 11.84 7.03
C PRO A 22 -35.40 13.01 7.55
N LYS A 23 -36.54 12.72 8.18
CA LYS A 23 -37.41 13.76 8.76
C LYS A 23 -36.79 14.34 10.02
N VAL A 24 -36.88 15.65 10.19
CA VAL A 24 -36.37 16.35 11.38
C VAL A 24 -37.53 16.75 12.28
N TYR A 25 -37.35 16.53 13.57
CA TYR A 25 -38.24 16.98 14.63
C TYR A 25 -37.42 17.74 15.66
N THR A 26 -38.07 18.64 16.39
CA THR A 26 -37.53 19.25 17.60
C THR A 26 -38.20 18.65 18.83
N VAL A 27 -37.52 18.66 19.97
CA VAL A 27 -38.06 18.19 21.27
C VAL A 27 -37.63 19.13 22.39
N ASP A 28 -38.51 19.36 23.36
CA ASP A 28 -38.21 20.20 24.54
C ASP A 28 -37.24 19.53 25.52
N PHE A 29 -37.17 18.20 25.51
CA PHE A 29 -36.26 17.40 26.33
C PHE A 29 -35.89 16.10 25.62
N HIS A 30 -34.81 15.44 26.04
CA HIS A 30 -34.47 14.10 25.56
C HIS A 30 -33.81 13.28 26.69
N PRO A 31 -34.18 12.00 26.91
CA PRO A 31 -33.69 11.23 28.06
C PRO A 31 -32.20 10.87 28.01
N LEU A 32 -31.54 11.05 26.86
CA LEU A 32 -30.09 10.85 26.67
C LEU A 32 -29.27 12.16 26.75
N ILE A 33 -29.86 13.24 27.26
CA ILE A 33 -29.19 14.49 27.61
C ILE A 33 -29.04 14.52 29.13
N GLN A 34 -27.85 14.89 29.63
CA GLN A 34 -27.65 14.94 31.08
C GLN A 34 -28.40 16.13 31.70
N LYS A 35 -28.82 16.01 32.95
CA LYS A 35 -29.64 17.04 33.63
C LYS A 35 -28.92 18.41 33.74
N ASP A 36 -27.60 18.37 33.72
CA ASP A 36 -26.65 19.48 33.79
C ASP A 36 -25.96 19.79 32.45
N GLU A 37 -26.31 19.06 31.38
CA GLU A 37 -25.78 19.32 30.04
C GLU A 37 -26.42 20.59 29.45
N LYS A 38 -25.60 21.61 29.20
CA LYS A 38 -26.00 22.78 28.41
C LYS A 38 -26.24 22.35 26.95
N VAL A 39 -27.50 22.39 26.53
CA VAL A 39 -27.95 22.17 25.15
C VAL A 39 -28.84 23.33 24.72
N GLY A 40 -28.89 23.63 23.43
CA GLY A 40 -29.95 24.45 22.84
C GLY A 40 -30.99 23.56 22.17
N THR A 41 -31.28 23.83 20.91
CA THR A 41 -32.31 23.06 20.18
C THR A 41 -31.90 21.60 20.01
N ILE A 42 -32.75 20.70 20.49
CA ILE A 42 -32.57 19.26 20.38
C ILE A 42 -33.31 18.78 19.14
N TYR A 43 -32.56 18.22 18.19
CA TYR A 43 -33.10 17.68 16.95
C TYR A 43 -33.14 16.15 17.00
N VAL A 44 -34.28 15.58 16.61
CA VAL A 44 -34.45 14.13 16.40
C VAL A 44 -34.64 13.90 14.90
N VAL A 45 -33.68 13.19 14.32
CA VAL A 45 -33.61 12.84 12.90
C VAL A 45 -34.14 11.42 12.75
N VAL A 46 -35.37 11.28 12.25
CA VAL A 46 -36.05 10.00 12.08
C VAL A 46 -35.79 9.48 10.67
N GLY A 47 -35.04 8.40 10.57
CA GLY A 47 -34.60 7.81 9.31
C GLY A 47 -34.77 6.29 9.26
N SER A 48 -34.53 5.71 8.08
CA SER A 48 -34.67 4.28 7.86
C SER A 48 -33.40 3.53 8.23
N SER A 49 -33.53 2.45 9.00
CA SER A 49 -32.48 1.43 9.20
C SER A 49 -32.46 0.39 8.07
N ASP A 50 -33.45 0.43 7.19
CA ASP A 50 -33.54 -0.35 5.95
C ASP A 50 -32.35 -0.08 5.00
N ALA A 51 -31.76 -1.14 4.45
CA ALA A 51 -30.54 -1.08 3.67
C ALA A 51 -30.72 -0.46 2.28
N GLU A 52 -31.87 -0.67 1.63
CA GLU A 52 -32.16 -0.10 0.31
C GLU A 52 -32.34 1.41 0.44
N LYS A 53 -33.15 1.88 1.40
CA LYS A 53 -33.33 3.31 1.69
C LYS A 53 -32.04 3.99 2.14
N ALA A 54 -31.19 3.30 2.90
CA ALA A 54 -29.87 3.82 3.25
C ALA A 54 -28.96 3.96 2.01
N HIS A 55 -29.06 3.03 1.05
CA HIS A 55 -28.34 3.11 -0.22
C HIS A 55 -28.88 4.23 -1.13
N GLU A 56 -30.20 4.40 -1.22
CA GLU A 56 -30.85 5.52 -1.93
C GLU A 56 -30.42 6.87 -1.34
N LEU A 57 -30.48 7.00 -0.01
CA LEU A 57 -30.05 8.19 0.73
C LEU A 57 -28.57 8.51 0.50
N LEU A 58 -27.67 7.52 0.62
CA LEU A 58 -26.24 7.76 0.40
C LEU A 58 -25.93 8.07 -1.08
N SER A 59 -26.64 7.43 -2.02
CA SER A 59 -26.52 7.73 -3.45
C SER A 59 -26.99 9.16 -3.74
N HIS A 60 -28.14 9.56 -3.21
CA HIS A 60 -28.65 10.92 -3.29
C HIS A 60 -27.68 11.93 -2.65
N ALA A 61 -27.16 11.66 -1.44
CA ALA A 61 -26.18 12.51 -0.78
C ALA A 61 -24.88 12.68 -1.60
N SER A 62 -24.41 11.60 -2.25
CA SER A 62 -23.25 11.65 -3.15
C SER A 62 -23.49 12.46 -4.43
N GLN A 63 -24.72 12.44 -4.94
CA GLN A 63 -25.16 13.21 -6.12
C GLN A 63 -25.53 14.67 -5.77
N SER A 64 -25.91 14.94 -4.52
CA SER A 64 -26.31 16.26 -4.01
C SER A 64 -25.21 17.32 -4.13
N ARG A 65 -23.95 16.89 -4.35
CA ARG A 65 -22.84 17.79 -4.71
C ARG A 65 -23.09 18.58 -6.00
N ALA A 66 -24.02 18.16 -6.86
CA ALA A 66 -24.44 18.88 -8.06
C ALA A 66 -25.48 19.99 -7.80
N PHE A 67 -26.14 20.00 -6.64
CA PHE A 67 -27.22 20.95 -6.29
C PHE A 67 -26.74 22.14 -5.46
N LEU A 68 -25.44 22.21 -5.18
CA LEU A 68 -24.83 23.27 -4.40
C LEU A 68 -23.57 23.74 -5.13
N SER A 69 -23.76 24.52 -6.22
CA SER A 69 -22.66 25.37 -6.63
C SER A 69 -22.41 26.36 -5.49
N THR A 70 -21.15 26.55 -5.11
CA THR A 70 -20.81 27.34 -3.92
C THR A 70 -21.29 28.79 -4.04
N ALA A 71 -21.30 29.33 -5.26
CA ALA A 71 -21.86 30.64 -5.58
C ALA A 71 -23.38 30.76 -5.35
N GLU A 72 -24.17 29.67 -5.34
CA GLU A 72 -25.59 29.72 -4.98
C GLU A 72 -25.75 29.86 -3.47
N ILE A 73 -25.00 29.11 -2.66
CA ILE A 73 -24.99 29.22 -1.20
C ILE A 73 -24.64 30.64 -0.74
N SER A 74 -23.57 31.21 -1.30
CA SER A 74 -23.10 32.56 -0.98
C SER A 74 -24.12 33.64 -1.34
N ARG A 75 -24.69 33.60 -2.56
CA ARG A 75 -25.71 34.57 -3.01
C ARG A 75 -27.06 34.43 -2.29
N ALA A 76 -27.44 33.22 -1.89
CA ALA A 76 -28.71 32.95 -1.21
C ALA A 76 -28.74 33.54 0.21
N GLY A 77 -27.66 33.36 0.98
CA GLY A 77 -27.63 33.66 2.41
C GLY A 77 -28.46 32.68 3.26
N ILE A 78 -28.28 32.72 4.58
CA ILE A 78 -28.79 31.70 5.51
C ILE A 78 -30.29 31.37 5.35
N PRO A 79 -31.22 32.35 5.25
CA PRO A 79 -32.64 32.05 5.14
C PRO A 79 -33.02 31.31 3.86
N ASN A 80 -32.37 31.64 2.74
CA ASN A 80 -32.64 31.02 1.45
C ASN A 80 -31.93 29.66 1.32
N LEU A 81 -30.77 29.46 1.97
CA LEU A 81 -30.10 28.16 1.99
C LEU A 81 -31.00 27.04 2.54
N THR A 82 -31.76 27.29 3.61
CA THR A 82 -32.77 26.33 4.07
C THR A 82 -33.92 26.20 3.07
N LEU A 83 -34.43 27.29 2.47
CA LEU A 83 -35.55 27.23 1.51
C LEU A 83 -35.22 26.46 0.22
N GLU A 84 -33.98 26.57 -0.27
CA GLU A 84 -33.53 25.99 -1.54
C GLU A 84 -33.06 24.53 -1.38
N THR A 85 -32.50 24.17 -0.23
CA THR A 85 -31.91 22.83 0.00
C THR A 85 -32.68 21.95 0.99
N GLY A 86 -33.48 22.56 1.87
CA GLY A 86 -34.09 21.92 3.03
C GLY A 86 -33.12 21.28 4.03
N PHE A 87 -31.85 21.71 4.02
CA PHE A 87 -30.91 21.35 5.07
C PHE A 87 -31.32 22.04 6.38
N LEU A 88 -31.23 21.29 7.47
CA LEU A 88 -31.25 21.87 8.81
C LEU A 88 -29.96 22.65 9.00
N ILE A 89 -30.05 23.97 9.19
CA ILE A 89 -28.91 24.80 9.56
C ILE A 89 -28.92 24.96 11.08
N GLY A 90 -27.89 24.44 11.74
CA GLY A 90 -27.64 24.68 13.16
C GLY A 90 -26.52 25.72 13.36
N ASP A 91 -26.72 26.67 14.27
CA ASP A 91 -25.63 27.52 14.75
C ASP A 91 -24.85 26.76 15.83
N SER A 92 -23.52 26.64 15.71
CA SER A 92 -22.75 25.92 16.72
C SER A 92 -22.71 26.57 18.10
N ASP A 93 -22.79 27.91 18.21
CA ASP A 93 -22.82 28.62 19.50
C ASP A 93 -24.17 28.44 20.24
N GLU A 94 -25.20 27.95 19.55
CA GLU A 94 -26.50 27.56 20.13
C GLU A 94 -26.51 26.11 20.69
N HIS A 95 -25.39 25.39 20.73
CA HIS A 95 -25.30 24.02 21.29
C HIS A 95 -26.31 23.01 20.68
N PRO A 96 -26.44 22.91 19.34
CA PRO A 96 -27.38 21.99 18.71
C PRO A 96 -26.96 20.54 18.93
N VAL A 97 -27.89 19.72 19.39
CA VAL A 97 -27.69 18.27 19.56
C VAL A 97 -28.58 17.52 18.59
N VAL A 98 -28.02 16.53 17.89
CA VAL A 98 -28.74 15.73 16.90
C VAL A 98 -28.75 14.27 17.33
N PHE A 99 -29.94 13.73 17.54
CA PHE A 99 -30.20 12.31 17.74
C PHE A 99 -30.69 11.67 16.45
N TRP A 100 -30.30 10.43 16.21
CA TRP A 100 -30.88 9.56 15.19
C TRP A 100 -31.86 8.58 15.84
N ARG A 101 -33.07 8.52 15.29
CA ARG A 101 -34.12 7.58 15.67
C ARG A 101 -34.45 6.68 14.47
N GLY A 102 -34.51 5.37 14.70
CA GLY A 102 -35.02 4.43 13.70
C GLY A 102 -36.51 4.68 13.42
N ASN A 103 -36.95 4.44 12.19
CA ASN A 103 -38.37 4.49 11.82
C ASN A 103 -39.14 3.18 12.10
N ASP A 104 -38.48 2.20 12.74
CA ASP A 104 -39.08 0.93 13.12
C ASP A 104 -40.01 1.08 14.33
N LYS A 105 -40.89 0.09 14.54
CA LYS A 105 -41.96 0.16 15.54
C LYS A 105 -41.48 0.10 17.00
N SER A 106 -40.17 0.04 17.26
CA SER A 106 -39.56 -0.02 18.60
C SER A 106 -38.83 1.27 19.03
N ALA A 107 -39.02 2.36 18.26
CA ALA A 107 -38.29 3.63 18.35
C ALA A 107 -38.58 4.49 19.61
N LEU A 108 -38.24 3.95 20.78
CA LEU A 108 -38.19 4.65 22.06
C LEU A 108 -36.97 5.58 22.11
N ALA A 109 -37.11 6.76 22.74
CA ALA A 109 -36.03 7.75 22.89
C ALA A 109 -34.80 7.24 23.65
N ALA A 110 -34.95 6.18 24.45
CA ALA A 110 -33.83 5.51 25.11
C ALA A 110 -32.92 4.74 24.14
N ASN A 111 -33.39 4.44 22.92
CA ASN A 111 -32.65 3.74 21.87
C ASN A 111 -32.02 4.69 20.84
N ASP A 112 -32.28 5.99 20.93
CA ASP A 112 -31.77 6.99 19.99
C ASP A 112 -30.24 7.09 20.08
N VAL A 113 -29.59 7.34 18.94
CA VAL A 113 -28.13 7.45 18.86
C VAL A 113 -27.74 8.90 18.59
N ARG A 114 -27.06 9.56 19.52
CA ARG A 114 -26.54 10.93 19.31
C ARG A 114 -25.55 10.90 18.13
N LYS A 115 -25.84 11.64 17.06
CA LYS A 115 -25.02 11.69 15.82
C LYS A 115 -24.11 12.90 15.75
N PHE A 116 -24.55 14.01 16.35
CA PHE A 116 -23.82 15.26 16.39
C PHE A 116 -24.02 15.96 17.74
N THR A 117 -22.95 16.57 18.22
CA THR A 117 -22.91 17.55 19.31
C THR A 117 -21.72 18.49 19.06
N CYS A 118 -21.61 19.58 19.80
CA CYS A 118 -20.46 20.47 19.73
C CYS A 118 -19.91 20.83 21.11
N THR A 119 -18.68 21.34 21.10
CA THR A 119 -18.05 22.09 22.19
C THR A 119 -17.90 23.51 21.70
N THR A 120 -18.56 24.47 22.33
CA THR A 120 -18.56 25.87 21.88
C THR A 120 -17.44 26.65 22.56
N LYS A 121 -17.11 27.81 21.99
CA LYS A 121 -16.26 28.81 22.66
C LYS A 121 -16.81 29.20 24.04
N ASP A 122 -18.13 29.16 24.19
CA ASP A 122 -18.85 29.48 25.41
C ASP A 122 -18.79 28.37 26.48
N ASP A 123 -18.41 27.13 26.11
CA ASP A 123 -18.11 26.03 27.04
C ASP A 123 -16.65 26.06 27.50
N ILE A 124 -15.77 26.52 26.61
CA ILE A 124 -14.33 26.53 26.85
C ILE A 124 -13.92 27.76 27.68
N LYS A 125 -14.74 28.81 27.73
CA LYS A 125 -14.43 30.09 28.41
C LYS A 125 -13.99 29.93 29.86
N ASP A 126 -14.54 28.93 30.57
CA ASP A 126 -14.23 28.65 31.98
C ASP A 126 -12.93 27.84 32.14
N ASP A 127 -12.51 27.08 31.10
CA ASP A 127 -11.15 26.54 31.00
C ASP A 127 -10.19 27.63 30.46
N LEU A 128 -9.80 28.53 31.37
CA LEU A 128 -8.86 29.62 31.11
C LEU A 128 -7.52 29.13 30.52
N LYS A 129 -7.12 27.88 30.79
CA LYS A 129 -5.90 27.30 30.21
C LYS A 129 -6.13 26.97 28.75
N LEU A 130 -7.20 26.23 28.42
CA LEU A 130 -7.54 25.87 27.05
C LEU A 130 -7.78 27.13 26.19
N MET A 131 -8.53 28.13 26.67
CA MET A 131 -8.71 29.41 25.96
C MET A 131 -7.41 30.15 25.68
N LYS A 132 -6.49 30.18 26.65
CA LYS A 132 -5.17 30.82 26.48
C LYS A 132 -4.32 30.09 25.45
N SER A 133 -4.30 28.75 25.51
CA SER A 133 -3.59 27.89 24.56
C SER A 133 -4.17 27.98 23.15
N LEU A 134 -5.50 28.05 23.01
CA LEU A 134 -6.19 28.25 21.72
C LEU A 134 -5.75 29.55 21.03
N LYS A 135 -5.89 30.69 21.72
CA LYS A 135 -5.48 32.00 21.19
C LYS A 135 -3.98 32.04 20.87
N LYS A 136 -3.14 31.47 21.73
CA LYS A 136 -1.69 31.38 21.51
C LYS A 136 -1.37 30.54 20.26
N SER A 137 -1.98 29.36 20.13
CA SER A 137 -1.68 28.43 19.04
C SER A 137 -2.21 28.90 17.70
N GLN A 138 -3.32 29.65 17.66
CA GLN A 138 -3.79 30.34 16.45
C GLN A 138 -2.72 31.34 15.96
N GLY A 139 -2.12 32.12 16.87
CA GLY A 139 -1.00 33.01 16.56
C GLY A 139 0.27 32.27 16.13
N ASP A 140 0.67 31.21 16.86
CA ASP A 140 1.84 30.38 16.53
C ASP A 140 1.69 29.62 15.19
N LEU A 141 0.45 29.31 14.78
CA LEU A 141 0.15 28.69 13.49
C LEU A 141 0.28 29.68 12.33
N LEU A 142 -0.36 30.84 12.46
CA LEU A 142 -0.45 31.85 11.41
C LEU A 142 0.87 32.61 11.22
N GLY A 143 1.46 33.10 12.32
CA GLY A 143 2.58 34.03 12.31
C GLY A 143 2.16 35.51 12.28
N ALA A 144 3.09 36.38 11.86
CA ALA A 144 2.79 37.79 11.64
C ALA A 144 1.82 37.96 10.45
N LYS A 145 0.90 38.93 10.53
CA LYS A 145 -0.18 39.08 9.53
C LYS A 145 0.34 39.44 8.15
N GLU A 146 1.38 40.26 8.12
CA GLU A 146 2.11 40.72 6.93
C GLU A 146 2.89 39.58 6.27
N GLU A 147 3.11 38.49 7.01
CA GLU A 147 3.78 37.29 6.54
C GLU A 147 2.82 36.19 6.08
N ILE A 148 1.51 36.27 6.31
CA ILE A 148 0.56 35.22 5.88
C ILE A 148 0.43 35.24 4.35
N GLY A 149 0.69 34.11 3.68
CA GLY A 149 0.57 33.99 2.23
C GLY A 149 -0.47 32.95 1.78
N VAL A 150 -1.04 33.18 0.59
CA VAL A 150 -2.03 32.30 -0.06
C VAL A 150 -1.35 31.07 -0.68
N GLY A 151 -1.92 29.91 -0.46
CA GLY A 151 -1.40 28.61 -0.88
C GLY A 151 -0.32 28.07 0.04
N LYS A 152 0.13 26.86 -0.25
CA LYS A 152 1.13 26.14 0.55
C LYS A 152 2.49 26.85 0.56
N ALA A 153 3.13 26.92 1.73
CA ALA A 153 4.52 27.36 1.86
C ALA A 153 5.50 26.50 1.04
N LYS A 154 6.36 27.14 0.25
CA LYS A 154 7.39 26.49 -0.57
C LYS A 154 8.77 27.05 -0.22
N LEU A 155 9.76 26.19 -0.06
CA LEU A 155 11.15 26.63 0.14
C LEU A 155 11.75 26.96 -1.23
N ASN A 156 12.07 28.23 -1.46
CA ASN A 156 12.78 28.64 -2.67
C ASN A 156 14.22 28.11 -2.61
N PRO A 157 14.67 27.29 -3.59
CA PRO A 157 15.97 26.65 -3.57
C PRO A 157 17.14 27.60 -3.82
N GLU A 158 16.89 28.75 -4.45
CA GLU A 158 17.92 29.76 -4.77
C GLU A 158 18.17 30.69 -3.58
N THR A 159 17.10 31.12 -2.90
CA THR A 159 17.20 32.07 -1.77
C THR A 159 17.27 31.40 -0.40
N GLY A 160 16.90 30.12 -0.30
CA GLY A 160 16.77 29.40 0.97
C GLY A 160 15.65 29.93 1.88
N LYS A 161 14.76 30.80 1.36
CA LYS A 161 13.64 31.37 2.11
C LYS A 161 12.34 30.64 1.81
N TRP A 162 11.43 30.65 2.77
CA TRP A 162 10.06 30.18 2.56
C TRP A 162 9.22 31.26 1.91
N GLU A 163 8.49 30.88 0.87
CA GLU A 163 7.54 31.71 0.15
C GLU A 163 6.11 31.19 0.42
N SER A 164 5.21 32.12 0.72
CA SER A 164 3.79 31.88 1.02
C SER A 164 3.48 30.96 2.22
N GLY A 165 2.21 30.59 2.37
CA GLY A 165 1.66 29.80 3.47
C GLY A 165 1.69 30.49 4.83
N ILE A 166 1.31 29.72 5.86
CA ILE A 166 1.34 30.13 7.27
C ILE A 166 2.65 29.74 7.96
N LEU A 167 2.99 30.37 9.09
CA LEU A 167 4.21 30.09 9.85
C LEU A 167 4.44 28.60 10.14
N TYR A 168 3.37 27.84 10.45
CA TYR A 168 3.46 26.40 10.69
C TYR A 168 3.99 25.60 9.49
N GLU A 169 3.63 26.00 8.26
CA GLU A 169 4.02 25.33 7.02
C GLU A 169 5.49 25.62 6.65
N ARG A 170 6.08 26.69 7.20
CA ARG A 170 7.47 27.15 6.95
C ARG A 170 8.52 26.36 7.74
N HIS A 171 8.33 25.05 7.84
CA HIS A 171 9.23 24.17 8.58
C HIS A 171 9.38 22.82 7.91
N ALA A 172 10.60 22.26 7.91
CA ALA A 172 10.89 20.98 7.26
C ALA A 172 10.13 19.77 7.86
N GLN A 173 9.59 19.91 9.08
CA GLN A 173 8.73 18.89 9.71
C GLN A 173 7.24 19.01 9.35
N ALA A 174 6.82 20.09 8.66
CA ALA A 174 5.47 20.26 8.11
C ALA A 174 5.27 19.34 6.88
N THR A 175 5.40 18.03 7.08
CA THR A 175 5.20 17.02 6.03
C THR A 175 3.71 16.75 5.87
N ASN A 176 3.17 17.08 4.70
CA ASN A 176 1.75 16.88 4.38
C ASN A 176 1.45 15.46 3.84
N LEU A 177 0.17 15.12 3.73
CA LEU A 177 -0.29 13.91 3.06
C LEU A 177 -0.09 13.98 1.53
N ARG A 178 0.24 12.85 0.91
CA ARG A 178 0.54 12.78 -0.55
C ARG A 178 -0.55 13.39 -1.44
N ASN A 179 -1.81 13.28 -1.05
CA ASN A 179 -2.96 13.70 -1.85
C ASN A 179 -3.63 14.99 -1.34
N GLY A 180 -3.14 15.60 -0.26
CA GLY A 180 -3.66 16.87 0.28
C GLY A 180 -2.48 17.77 0.60
N GLU A 181 -2.28 18.82 -0.20
CA GLU A 181 -1.09 19.67 -0.15
C GLU A 181 -0.88 20.32 1.22
N ARG A 182 -1.99 20.63 1.91
CA ARG A 182 -2.07 21.34 3.19
C ARG A 182 -2.77 20.54 4.31
N CYS A 183 -2.73 19.22 4.21
CA CYS A 183 -3.20 18.28 5.25
C CYS A 183 -2.00 17.69 6.00
N TYR A 184 -1.81 18.06 7.27
CA TYR A 184 -0.61 17.76 8.05
C TYR A 184 -0.89 16.79 9.20
N PRO A 185 -0.47 15.51 9.12
CA PRO A 185 -0.58 14.60 10.26
C PRO A 185 0.28 15.07 11.44
N LEU A 186 -0.34 15.15 12.61
CA LEU A 186 0.26 15.69 13.84
C LEU A 186 0.72 14.61 14.82
N SER A 187 0.05 13.45 14.87
CA SER A 187 0.34 12.36 15.81
C SER A 187 0.56 11.01 15.14
N THR A 188 -0.26 9.99 15.42
CA THR A 188 -0.11 8.62 14.91
C THR A 188 -0.54 8.54 13.45
N SER A 189 0.13 7.71 12.67
CA SER A 189 -0.19 7.45 11.26
C SER A 189 -0.16 5.96 10.94
N HIS A 190 -1.18 5.49 10.20
CA HIS A 190 -1.30 4.09 9.83
C HIS A 190 -0.67 3.77 8.47
N GLN A 191 0.30 2.84 8.46
CA GLN A 191 0.93 2.35 7.23
C GLN A 191 0.19 1.11 6.71
N VAL A 192 -0.94 1.30 6.04
CA VAL A 192 -1.78 0.21 5.46
C VAL A 192 -0.95 -0.93 4.84
N PRO A 193 0.05 -0.69 3.96
CA PRO A 193 0.81 -1.77 3.29
C PRO A 193 1.84 -2.50 4.18
N ARG A 194 1.77 -2.31 5.49
CA ARG A 194 2.57 -2.95 6.55
C ARG A 194 1.73 -3.32 7.79
N ASN A 195 0.45 -2.93 7.84
CA ASN A 195 -0.40 -2.97 9.03
C ASN A 195 0.31 -2.46 10.30
N LEU A 196 0.93 -1.28 10.19
CA LEU A 196 1.86 -0.73 11.20
C LEU A 196 1.51 0.71 11.52
N ASP A 197 1.22 1.00 12.79
CA ASP A 197 1.00 2.32 13.34
C ASP A 197 2.23 2.84 14.08
N GLY A 198 2.39 4.17 14.09
CA GLY A 198 3.42 4.87 14.85
C GLY A 198 3.39 6.37 14.57
N PRO A 199 4.24 7.17 15.25
CA PRO A 199 4.33 8.62 15.02
C PRO A 199 4.55 8.97 13.55
N ALA A 200 3.84 10.00 13.07
CA ALA A 200 3.92 10.46 11.69
C ALA A 200 5.35 10.89 11.32
N ALA A 201 5.72 10.77 10.04
CA ALA A 201 7.11 10.95 9.59
C ALA A 201 7.70 12.34 9.89
N GLY A 202 6.87 13.39 9.94
CA GLY A 202 7.28 14.75 10.34
C GLY A 202 7.56 14.90 11.84
N ARG A 203 7.19 13.92 12.68
CA ARG A 203 7.27 13.96 14.15
C ARG A 203 8.46 13.19 14.72
N LYS A 204 9.52 13.01 13.91
CA LYS A 204 10.76 12.40 14.36
C LYS A 204 11.48 13.30 15.36
N PHE A 205 11.53 12.87 16.62
CA PHE A 205 12.29 13.52 17.68
C PHE A 205 13.80 13.48 17.41
N ARG A 206 14.54 14.50 17.86
CA ARG A 206 16.00 14.64 17.68
C ARG A 206 16.70 15.13 18.97
N GLY A 207 16.24 14.70 20.14
CA GLY A 207 16.86 15.02 21.43
C GLY A 207 16.44 16.37 22.04
N SER A 208 15.66 17.19 21.33
CA SER A 208 14.96 18.34 21.91
C SER A 208 13.73 18.72 21.06
N LEU A 209 12.76 19.40 21.67
CA LEU A 209 11.60 19.96 20.95
C LEU A 209 11.93 21.37 20.46
N ASP A 210 12.06 21.54 19.15
CA ASP A 210 12.09 22.83 18.49
C ASP A 210 10.74 23.58 18.60
N LEU A 211 10.65 24.80 18.07
CA LEU A 211 9.42 25.59 18.11
C LEU A 211 8.23 24.87 17.45
N HIS A 212 8.45 24.22 16.31
CA HIS A 212 7.40 23.51 15.57
C HIS A 212 6.91 22.26 16.33
N GLY A 213 7.83 21.53 16.97
CA GLY A 213 7.53 20.42 17.87
C GLY A 213 6.71 20.86 19.09
N ARG A 214 7.07 22.01 19.69
CA ARG A 214 6.30 22.62 20.79
C ARG A 214 4.90 23.07 20.34
N THR A 215 4.77 23.75 19.21
CA THR A 215 3.47 24.14 18.64
C THR A 215 2.61 22.92 18.32
N THR A 216 3.19 21.87 17.73
CA THR A 216 2.47 20.62 17.47
C THR A 216 2.01 19.93 18.75
N ARG A 217 2.83 19.90 19.81
CA ARG A 217 2.44 19.35 21.11
C ARG A 217 1.27 20.12 21.74
N GLU A 218 1.29 21.44 21.64
CA GLU A 218 0.20 22.30 22.13
C GLU A 218 -1.10 22.06 21.35
N LEU A 219 -1.03 21.97 20.01
CA LEU A 219 -2.19 21.64 19.17
C LEU A 219 -2.77 20.26 19.50
N LEU A 220 -1.92 19.25 19.70
CA LEU A 220 -2.38 17.93 20.13
C LEU A 220 -3.06 17.98 21.51
N TRP A 221 -2.54 18.76 22.46
CA TRP A 221 -3.22 18.96 23.74
C TRP A 221 -4.57 19.66 23.56
N ILE A 222 -4.65 20.74 22.77
CA ILE A 222 -5.89 21.48 22.48
C ILE A 222 -6.95 20.56 21.85
N GLY A 223 -6.61 19.87 20.76
CA GLY A 223 -7.56 19.03 20.03
C GLY A 223 -8.03 17.81 20.83
N ALA A 224 -7.14 17.24 21.66
CA ALA A 224 -7.49 16.13 22.54
C ALA A 224 -8.31 16.58 23.75
N HIS A 225 -7.87 17.63 24.46
CA HIS A 225 -8.55 18.15 25.65
C HIS A 225 -9.91 18.77 25.31
N GLY A 226 -9.98 19.63 24.28
CA GLY A 226 -11.24 20.21 23.82
C GLY A 226 -12.21 19.17 23.26
N GLY A 227 -11.72 18.16 22.53
CA GLY A 227 -12.54 17.03 22.08
C GLY A 227 -13.06 16.17 23.23
N MET A 228 -12.20 15.88 24.21
CA MET A 228 -12.60 15.11 25.40
C MET A 228 -13.54 15.88 26.32
N LEU A 229 -13.43 17.21 26.42
CA LEU A 229 -14.38 18.06 27.14
C LEU A 229 -15.81 17.88 26.61
N GLY A 230 -16.00 18.00 25.29
CA GLY A 230 -17.29 17.75 24.66
C GLY A 230 -17.76 16.29 24.75
N MET A 231 -16.86 15.32 24.56
CA MET A 231 -17.18 13.90 24.70
C MET A 231 -17.61 13.53 26.13
N ASN A 232 -16.92 14.04 27.16
CA ASN A 232 -17.25 13.80 28.56
C ASN A 232 -18.63 14.36 28.92
N ARG A 233 -18.93 15.57 28.43
CA ARG A 233 -20.24 16.21 28.65
C ARG A 233 -21.38 15.49 27.93
N SER A 234 -21.22 15.26 26.63
CA SER A 234 -22.34 14.85 25.77
C SER A 234 -22.45 13.33 25.56
N LEU A 235 -21.39 12.58 25.86
CA LEU A 235 -21.25 11.15 25.55
C LEU A 235 -20.50 10.34 26.65
N PRO A 236 -20.73 10.58 27.96
CA PRO A 236 -19.93 9.95 29.04
C PRO A 236 -19.96 8.41 29.01
N ASP A 237 -21.11 7.81 28.72
CA ASP A 237 -21.26 6.35 28.57
C ASP A 237 -20.44 5.77 27.41
N VAL A 238 -20.15 6.57 26.38
CA VAL A 238 -19.27 6.18 25.26
C VAL A 238 -17.81 6.38 25.67
N VAL A 239 -17.49 7.48 26.34
CA VAL A 239 -16.14 7.72 26.88
C VAL A 239 -15.71 6.58 27.80
N GLU A 240 -16.55 6.12 28.71
CA GLU A 240 -16.21 5.02 29.62
C GLU A 240 -15.92 3.70 28.87
N LYS A 241 -16.72 3.38 27.85
CA LYS A 241 -16.49 2.20 26.98
C LYS A 241 -15.19 2.34 26.19
N LEU A 242 -14.90 3.53 25.66
CA LEU A 242 -13.65 3.84 24.98
C LEU A 242 -12.45 3.82 25.93
N ARG A 243 -12.62 4.24 27.19
CA ARG A 243 -11.59 4.19 28.24
C ARG A 243 -11.17 2.76 28.52
N ILE A 244 -12.12 1.88 28.85
CA ILE A 244 -11.87 0.44 29.06
C ILE A 244 -11.20 -0.19 27.82
N ARG A 245 -11.71 0.10 26.61
CA ARG A 245 -11.17 -0.46 25.36
C ARG A 245 -9.76 0.04 25.03
N SER A 246 -9.47 1.31 25.30
CA SER A 246 -8.17 1.90 25.04
C SER A 246 -7.11 1.50 26.07
N GLU A 247 -7.51 1.23 27.32
CA GLU A 247 -6.68 0.56 28.33
C GLU A 247 -6.35 -0.87 27.89
N LEU A 248 -7.36 -1.65 27.49
CA LEU A 248 -7.22 -3.04 27.05
C LEU A 248 -6.20 -3.23 25.92
N PHE A 249 -6.20 -2.34 24.92
CA PHE A 249 -5.28 -2.42 23.76
C PHE A 249 -4.01 -1.56 23.90
N ASN A 250 -3.78 -0.96 25.08
CA ASN A 250 -2.68 -0.03 25.33
C ASN A 250 -2.57 1.08 24.25
N MET A 251 -3.69 1.74 23.98
CA MET A 251 -3.76 2.81 22.97
C MET A 251 -3.01 4.06 23.46
N PRO A 252 -2.16 4.70 22.63
CA PRO A 252 -1.40 5.88 23.04
C PRO A 252 -2.32 7.05 23.42
N ARG A 253 -2.11 7.61 24.62
CA ARG A 253 -2.74 8.84 25.13
C ARG A 253 -2.15 10.08 24.44
N VAL A 254 -2.61 10.37 23.23
CA VAL A 254 -2.11 11.49 22.43
C VAL A 254 -2.63 12.83 22.96
N GLY A 255 -1.76 13.80 23.16
CA GLY A 255 -2.12 15.18 23.53
C GLY A 255 -2.42 15.37 25.01
N CYS A 256 -3.36 14.60 25.58
CA CYS A 256 -3.66 14.56 27.00
C CYS A 256 -3.89 13.13 27.52
N SER A 257 -3.75 12.94 28.84
CA SER A 257 -3.98 11.66 29.52
C SER A 257 -5.42 11.16 29.45
N GLU A 258 -6.37 12.07 29.31
CA GLU A 258 -7.82 11.79 29.21
C GLU A 258 -8.25 11.34 27.80
N ASN A 259 -7.34 11.40 26.81
CA ASN A 259 -7.67 11.03 25.43
C ASN A 259 -7.87 9.52 25.27
N VAL A 260 -9.14 9.11 25.24
CA VAL A 260 -9.56 7.72 24.99
C VAL A 260 -10.09 7.47 23.58
N CYS A 261 -10.26 8.53 22.77
CA CYS A 261 -10.95 8.45 21.47
C CYS A 261 -10.05 8.73 20.27
N PHE A 262 -9.11 9.69 20.35
CA PHE A 262 -8.45 10.31 19.20
C PHE A 262 -6.94 9.99 19.14
N PRO A 263 -6.50 8.78 18.76
CA PRO A 263 -5.07 8.46 18.67
C PRO A 263 -4.38 9.09 17.44
N ALA A 264 -5.14 9.58 16.46
CA ALA A 264 -4.62 10.23 15.26
C ALA A 264 -5.18 11.66 15.12
N PHE A 265 -4.33 12.61 14.72
CA PHE A 265 -4.70 14.01 14.51
C PHE A 265 -4.12 14.56 13.20
N GLN A 266 -4.86 15.48 12.57
CA GLN A 266 -4.46 16.18 11.35
C GLN A 266 -4.83 17.67 11.44
N LEU A 267 -3.91 18.55 11.05
CA LEU A 267 -4.20 19.96 10.78
C LEU A 267 -4.51 20.12 9.29
N ASN A 268 -5.69 20.67 8.98
CA ASN A 268 -6.09 21.09 7.64
C ASN A 268 -6.01 22.61 7.56
N VAL A 269 -5.31 23.10 6.52
CA VAL A 269 -5.14 24.53 6.24
C VAL A 269 -5.69 24.81 4.84
N ALA A 270 -6.60 25.79 4.70
CA ALA A 270 -7.17 26.17 3.41
C ALA A 270 -7.34 27.69 3.30
N ASP A 271 -7.09 28.27 2.14
CA ASP A 271 -7.33 29.70 1.89
C ASP A 271 -8.80 29.97 1.55
N ALA A 272 -9.25 31.22 1.69
CA ALA A 272 -10.49 31.66 1.06
C ALA A 272 -10.29 32.00 -0.43
N GLU A 273 -11.29 31.70 -1.25
CA GLU A 273 -11.29 31.97 -2.69
C GLU A 273 -12.04 33.27 -3.02
N THR A 274 -11.68 33.90 -4.14
CA THR A 274 -12.41 35.02 -4.76
C THR A 274 -13.42 34.50 -5.76
N GLU A 275 -14.67 34.96 -5.72
CA GLU A 275 -15.75 34.51 -6.62
C GLU A 275 -15.49 34.73 -8.14
N THR A 276 -14.47 35.48 -8.53
CA THR A 276 -14.19 35.90 -9.92
C THR A 276 -13.64 34.78 -10.83
N ARG A 277 -14.14 33.55 -10.71
CA ARG A 277 -14.00 32.49 -11.71
C ARG A 277 -15.36 32.27 -12.37
N ASP A 278 -15.57 32.94 -13.50
CA ASP A 278 -16.74 32.75 -14.38
C ASP A 278 -16.86 31.31 -14.93
N ASP A 279 -15.81 30.50 -14.80
CA ASP A 279 -15.79 29.07 -15.13
C ASP A 279 -16.53 28.24 -14.06
N ALA A 280 -17.87 28.28 -14.10
CA ALA A 280 -18.83 27.77 -13.11
C ALA A 280 -18.82 26.24 -12.82
N TYR A 281 -17.72 25.52 -13.07
CA TYR A 281 -17.64 24.06 -12.94
C TYR A 281 -16.37 23.52 -12.25
N ASP A 282 -15.39 24.35 -11.86
CA ASP A 282 -14.16 23.84 -11.21
C ASP A 282 -14.38 23.63 -9.69
N VAL A 283 -15.24 22.65 -9.34
CA VAL A 283 -15.65 22.28 -7.96
C VAL A 283 -14.53 21.55 -7.18
N ASP A 284 -13.29 22.01 -7.35
CA ASP A 284 -12.07 21.32 -6.99
C ASP A 284 -11.05 22.18 -6.22
N ASP A 285 -11.30 23.46 -5.92
CA ASP A 285 -10.34 24.31 -5.20
C ASP A 285 -10.04 23.84 -3.76
N LEU A 286 -11.05 23.57 -2.92
CA LEU A 286 -10.82 22.96 -1.60
C LEU A 286 -10.17 21.57 -1.71
N ARG A 287 -10.43 20.83 -2.81
CA ARG A 287 -9.76 19.54 -3.11
C ARG A 287 -8.29 19.74 -3.46
N ILE A 288 -7.92 20.79 -4.18
CA ILE A 288 -6.52 21.06 -4.52
C ILE A 288 -5.71 21.26 -3.22
N GLN A 289 -6.27 22.00 -2.26
CA GLN A 289 -5.61 22.27 -0.98
C GLN A 289 -5.63 21.06 -0.02
N LEU A 290 -6.80 20.43 0.20
CA LEU A 290 -7.02 19.41 1.23
C LEU A 290 -7.16 17.96 0.70
N GLY A 291 -7.17 17.76 -0.62
CA GLY A 291 -7.29 16.44 -1.23
C GLY A 291 -8.67 15.82 -1.06
N ARG A 292 -8.70 14.55 -0.59
CA ARG A 292 -9.96 13.86 -0.23
C ARG A 292 -10.72 14.59 0.87
N ALA A 293 -10.02 15.20 1.83
CA ALA A 293 -10.65 15.91 2.95
C ALA A 293 -11.36 17.21 2.51
N GLY A 294 -11.03 17.72 1.32
CA GLY A 294 -11.71 18.86 0.69
C GLY A 294 -12.85 18.48 -0.26
N LYS A 295 -13.30 17.21 -0.24
CA LYS A 295 -14.48 16.74 -0.98
C LYS A 295 -15.47 16.10 0.01
N PRO A 296 -16.77 16.05 -0.30
CA PRO A 296 -17.71 15.17 0.38
C PRO A 296 -17.21 13.72 0.38
N HIS A 297 -17.00 13.18 1.59
CA HIS A 297 -16.39 11.88 1.81
C HIS A 297 -16.92 11.20 3.08
N VAL A 298 -16.56 9.92 3.21
CA VAL A 298 -16.69 9.13 4.44
C VAL A 298 -15.27 8.82 4.93
N ASP A 299 -14.98 8.97 6.21
CA ASP A 299 -13.71 8.56 6.81
C ASP A 299 -13.74 7.07 7.16
N THR A 300 -13.60 6.24 6.13
CA THR A 300 -13.61 4.76 6.21
C THR A 300 -12.50 4.13 7.07
N GLY A 301 -11.64 4.94 7.70
CA GLY A 301 -10.67 4.50 8.72
C GLY A 301 -11.19 4.61 10.16
N ASP A 302 -12.25 5.38 10.39
CA ASP A 302 -12.80 5.68 11.71
C ASP A 302 -13.60 4.50 12.28
N SER A 303 -13.59 4.39 13.60
CA SER A 303 -14.26 3.31 14.32
C SER A 303 -15.75 3.56 14.44
N VAL A 304 -16.57 2.54 14.15
CA VAL A 304 -18.03 2.58 14.31
C VAL A 304 -18.48 2.96 15.73
N GLY A 305 -17.68 2.62 16.74
CA GLY A 305 -17.93 2.97 18.14
C GLY A 305 -17.23 4.25 18.63
N GLY A 306 -16.55 4.98 17.73
CA GLY A 306 -15.82 6.20 18.04
C GLY A 306 -16.43 7.43 17.35
N TYR A 307 -16.01 8.60 17.81
CA TYR A 307 -16.41 9.89 17.26
C TYR A 307 -15.17 10.64 16.77
N THR A 308 -15.37 11.45 15.75
CA THR A 308 -14.42 12.35 15.13
C THR A 308 -14.64 13.74 15.72
N ASN A 309 -13.57 14.40 16.15
CA ASN A 309 -13.62 15.78 16.66
C ASN A 309 -12.97 16.71 15.62
N MET A 310 -13.74 17.64 15.05
CA MET A 310 -13.24 18.67 14.15
C MET A 310 -13.26 20.03 14.86
N PHE A 311 -12.09 20.48 15.28
CA PHE A 311 -11.92 21.73 16.01
C PHE A 311 -11.58 22.89 15.08
N ASN A 312 -12.44 23.91 15.04
CA ASN A 312 -12.23 25.12 14.26
C ASN A 312 -11.31 26.09 15.02
N LEU A 313 -10.09 26.27 14.53
CA LEU A 313 -9.10 27.22 15.05
C LEU A 313 -9.10 28.55 14.28
N THR A 314 -9.96 28.65 13.25
CA THR A 314 -9.99 29.79 12.32
C THR A 314 -10.45 31.08 13.01
N PRO A 315 -9.69 32.19 12.91
CA PRO A 315 -10.13 33.49 13.42
C PRO A 315 -11.25 34.07 12.56
N THR A 316 -12.18 34.81 13.17
CA THR A 316 -13.20 35.57 12.45
C THR A 316 -12.57 36.64 11.54
N HIS A 317 -13.11 36.80 10.33
CA HIS A 317 -12.57 37.75 9.34
C HIS A 317 -13.68 38.60 8.71
N PRO A 318 -13.55 39.94 8.65
CA PRO A 318 -14.64 40.81 8.21
C PRO A 318 -15.03 40.57 6.74
N ASP A 319 -14.05 40.34 5.87
CA ASP A 319 -14.26 40.18 4.42
C ASP A 319 -14.60 38.75 3.99
N VAL A 320 -14.80 37.80 4.91
CA VAL A 320 -15.09 36.39 4.59
C VAL A 320 -16.47 36.01 5.06
N GLU A 321 -17.11 35.14 4.29
CA GLU A 321 -18.44 34.61 4.56
C GLU A 321 -18.45 33.63 5.73
N ALA A 322 -19.66 33.28 6.17
CA ALA A 322 -19.88 32.31 7.23
C ALA A 322 -19.47 30.89 6.76
N GLU A 323 -18.67 30.18 7.55
CA GLU A 323 -18.24 28.82 7.19
C GLU A 323 -19.20 27.74 7.69
N TYR A 324 -19.51 26.77 6.83
CA TYR A 324 -20.36 25.64 7.17
C TYR A 324 -19.60 24.31 7.16
N PHE A 325 -20.09 23.37 7.97
CA PHE A 325 -19.76 21.96 7.92
C PHE A 325 -21.01 21.15 7.62
N PHE A 326 -20.99 20.33 6.57
CA PHE A 326 -22.14 19.59 6.08
C PHE A 326 -22.05 18.11 6.46
N ILE A 327 -23.17 17.55 6.91
CA ILE A 327 -23.42 16.11 7.05
C ILE A 327 -24.59 15.78 6.11
N PHE A 328 -24.26 15.41 4.88
CA PHE A 328 -25.18 15.36 3.74
C PHE A 328 -26.25 14.28 3.88
N ASP A 329 -25.90 13.09 4.40
CA ASP A 329 -26.84 11.99 4.60
C ASP A 329 -27.80 12.21 5.79
N LEU A 330 -27.51 13.16 6.68
CA LEU A 330 -28.48 13.66 7.67
C LEU A 330 -29.26 14.88 7.16
N GLY A 331 -28.82 15.51 6.06
CA GLY A 331 -29.36 16.78 5.57
C GLY A 331 -29.17 17.91 6.59
N ILE A 332 -27.96 18.05 7.14
CA ILE A 332 -27.61 19.03 8.18
C ILE A 332 -26.38 19.83 7.75
N ALA A 333 -26.42 21.14 7.99
CA ALA A 333 -25.29 22.05 7.90
C ALA A 333 -25.09 22.73 9.27
N ILE A 334 -23.86 22.88 9.72
CA ILE A 334 -23.51 23.54 10.98
C ILE A 334 -22.65 24.76 10.67
N LEU A 335 -23.12 25.94 11.08
CA LEU A 335 -22.32 27.17 11.07
C LEU A 335 -21.20 27.04 12.09
N MET A 336 -19.95 27.19 11.64
CA MET A 336 -18.76 27.01 12.48
C MET A 336 -18.24 28.35 13.02
N HIS A 337 -18.23 28.51 14.35
CA HIS A 337 -17.59 29.66 15.00
C HIS A 337 -16.14 29.39 15.40
N GLU A 338 -15.38 30.46 15.67
CA GLU A 338 -14.01 30.37 16.20
C GLU A 338 -14.00 29.55 17.51
N PHE A 339 -13.06 28.61 17.63
CA PHE A 339 -12.87 27.72 18.79
C PHE A 339 -14.03 26.75 19.08
N THR A 340 -14.81 26.39 18.06
CA THR A 340 -15.82 25.33 18.15
C THR A 340 -15.22 23.96 17.82
N GLY A 341 -15.46 22.96 18.67
CA GLY A 341 -15.20 21.53 18.40
C GLY A 341 -16.48 20.80 17.96
N LEU A 342 -16.56 20.38 16.71
CA LEU A 342 -17.67 19.57 16.19
C LEU A 342 -17.42 18.08 16.48
N ILE A 343 -18.34 17.40 17.16
CA ILE A 343 -18.22 15.99 17.54
C ILE A 343 -19.32 15.20 16.82
N PHE A 344 -18.90 14.35 15.89
CA PHE A 344 -19.78 13.58 15.00
C PHE A 344 -19.13 12.24 14.65
N SER A 345 -19.82 11.35 13.95
CA SER A 345 -19.17 10.16 13.38
C SER A 345 -18.66 10.46 11.97
N GLY A 346 -17.34 10.39 11.74
CA GLY A 346 -16.72 10.50 10.41
C GLY A 346 -17.20 9.46 9.39
N LEU A 347 -17.97 8.47 9.83
CA LEU A 347 -18.64 7.49 8.96
C LEU A 347 -19.90 8.03 8.26
N HIS A 348 -20.39 9.22 8.62
CA HIS A 348 -21.38 9.95 7.84
C HIS A 348 -20.74 10.63 6.61
N TYR A 349 -21.54 10.92 5.57
CA TYR A 349 -21.04 11.57 4.35
C TYR A 349 -20.96 13.08 4.57
N HIS A 350 -19.74 13.62 4.63
CA HIS A 350 -19.52 14.96 5.18
C HIS A 350 -18.44 15.77 4.45
N CYS A 351 -18.47 17.10 4.59
CA CYS A 351 -17.45 18.02 4.07
C CYS A 351 -17.49 19.38 4.80
N GLY A 352 -16.33 20.04 4.89
CA GLY A 352 -16.30 21.49 5.12
C GLY A 352 -16.67 22.27 3.85
N HIS A 353 -17.35 23.41 3.99
CA HIS A 353 -17.55 24.38 2.91
C HIS A 353 -16.21 24.99 2.47
N GLN A 354 -16.08 25.41 1.22
CA GLN A 354 -14.96 26.28 0.80
C GLN A 354 -15.24 27.69 1.34
N SER A 355 -14.24 28.33 1.95
CA SER A 355 -14.40 29.69 2.46
C SER A 355 -14.36 30.67 1.28
N TYR A 356 -15.33 31.58 1.19
CA TYR A 356 -15.36 32.63 0.18
C TYR A 356 -15.18 33.99 0.82
N TYR A 357 -14.47 34.87 0.12
CA TYR A 357 -14.52 36.27 0.46
C TYR A 357 -15.82 36.90 -0.05
N LYS A 358 -16.39 37.79 0.74
CA LYS A 358 -17.53 38.64 0.38
C LYS A 358 -17.21 39.52 -0.82
N ASP A 359 -18.26 39.85 -1.55
CA ASP A 359 -18.29 40.88 -2.58
C ASP A 359 -17.75 42.23 -2.08
N GLY A 360 -16.93 42.87 -2.91
CA GLY A 360 -16.36 44.19 -2.66
C GLY A 360 -14.87 44.19 -2.30
N PRO A 361 -14.31 45.39 -2.03
CA PRO A 361 -12.89 45.54 -1.72
C PRO A 361 -12.54 44.94 -0.34
N ARG A 362 -11.36 44.33 -0.24
CA ARG A 362 -10.80 43.87 1.05
C ARG A 362 -10.66 45.05 2.00
N THR A 363 -11.17 44.92 3.22
CA THR A 363 -10.98 45.89 4.29
C THR A 363 -9.69 45.66 5.08
N VAL A 364 -9.10 44.46 4.98
CA VAL A 364 -7.83 44.10 5.62
C VAL A 364 -6.79 43.56 4.62
N PRO A 365 -5.49 43.83 4.81
CA PRO A 365 -4.45 43.50 3.83
C PRO A 365 -3.91 42.06 3.91
N TRP A 366 -4.16 41.33 5.00
CA TRP A 366 -3.72 39.94 5.15
C TRP A 366 -4.77 38.98 4.57
N PRO A 367 -4.37 37.86 3.95
CA PRO A 367 -5.32 36.88 3.46
C PRO A 367 -5.95 36.08 4.61
N TYR A 368 -7.16 35.57 4.36
CA TYR A 368 -7.81 34.61 5.22
C TYR A 368 -7.29 33.19 5.01
N VAL A 369 -7.07 32.50 6.12
CA VAL A 369 -6.69 31.08 6.15
C VAL A 369 -7.52 30.35 7.18
N ARG A 370 -8.32 29.38 6.71
CA ARG A 370 -9.06 28.41 7.52
C ARG A 370 -8.10 27.42 8.17
N LEU A 371 -8.28 27.22 9.48
CA LEU A 371 -7.50 26.31 10.30
C LEU A 371 -8.44 25.34 11.01
N THR A 372 -8.38 24.06 10.66
CA THR A 372 -9.19 23.02 11.31
C THR A 372 -8.32 21.87 11.78
N LEU A 373 -8.53 21.42 13.01
CA LEU A 373 -7.77 20.36 13.67
C LEU A 373 -8.70 19.16 13.89
N ILE A 374 -8.42 18.06 13.21
CA ILE A 374 -9.28 16.87 13.19
C ILE A 374 -8.62 15.78 14.03
N GLY A 375 -9.33 15.29 15.05
CA GLY A 375 -9.00 14.10 15.83
C GLY A 375 -9.83 12.90 15.36
N TYR A 376 -9.15 11.85 14.90
CA TYR A 376 -9.75 10.66 14.29
C TYR A 376 -9.78 9.45 15.24
N PRO A 377 -10.93 8.76 15.39
CA PRO A 377 -11.06 7.51 16.12
C PRO A 377 -10.58 6.31 15.28
N ALA A 378 -9.30 6.29 14.90
CA ALA A 378 -8.76 5.30 13.96
C ALA A 378 -9.01 3.84 14.40
N THR A 379 -9.73 3.08 13.57
CA THR A 379 -10.14 1.69 13.83
C THR A 379 -8.95 0.78 14.16
N SER A 380 -7.84 0.89 13.44
CA SER A 380 -6.66 0.04 13.63
C SER A 380 -6.11 0.09 15.06
N LEU A 381 -6.20 1.27 15.68
CA LEU A 381 -5.71 1.55 17.03
C LEU A 381 -6.76 1.25 18.08
N LEU A 382 -8.00 1.70 17.89
CA LEU A 382 -9.11 1.42 18.81
C LEU A 382 -9.51 -0.06 18.86
N HIS A 383 -9.17 -0.86 17.85
CA HIS A 383 -9.45 -2.30 17.80
C HIS A 383 -8.20 -3.17 17.98
N GLY A 384 -7.02 -2.56 18.16
CA GLY A 384 -5.75 -3.29 18.34
C GLY A 384 -5.32 -4.16 17.14
N THR A 385 -5.91 -3.96 15.95
CA THR A 385 -5.71 -4.84 14.78
C THR A 385 -4.41 -4.60 14.03
N SER A 386 -3.64 -3.57 14.39
CA SER A 386 -2.36 -3.21 13.79
C SER A 386 -1.18 -3.41 14.73
N ALA A 387 0.01 -3.62 14.15
CA ALA A 387 1.25 -3.58 14.91
C ALA A 387 1.58 -2.14 15.33
N SER A 388 2.14 -1.93 16.53
CA SER A 388 2.79 -0.66 16.89
C SER A 388 4.28 -0.71 16.61
N ALA A 389 4.82 0.33 15.98
CA ALA A 389 6.26 0.59 15.94
C ALA A 389 6.71 1.13 17.31
N LEU A 390 7.21 0.25 18.18
CA LEU A 390 7.60 0.58 19.54
C LEU A 390 8.97 1.26 19.60
N ALA A 391 9.96 0.69 18.90
CA ALA A 391 11.35 1.10 18.97
C ALA A 391 12.11 0.68 17.70
N ILE A 392 13.39 1.04 17.60
CA ILE A 392 14.29 0.72 16.48
C ILE A 392 15.52 -0.03 17.01
N GLN A 393 15.88 -1.15 16.39
CA GLN A 393 17.09 -1.90 16.72
C GLN A 393 18.35 -1.20 16.18
N GLY A 394 19.53 -1.55 16.71
CA GLY A 394 20.81 -1.03 16.22
C GLY A 394 21.07 -1.20 14.70
N ASN A 395 20.41 -2.18 14.05
CA ASN A 395 20.44 -2.40 12.60
C ASN A 395 19.46 -1.53 11.78
N GLY A 396 18.70 -0.63 12.42
CA GLY A 396 17.70 0.24 11.80
C GLY A 396 16.33 -0.41 11.52
N THR A 397 16.09 -1.66 11.94
CA THR A 397 14.77 -2.31 11.84
C THR A 397 13.88 -1.98 13.04
N THR A 398 12.56 -2.11 12.89
CA THR A 398 11.58 -1.72 13.92
C THR A 398 11.25 -2.88 14.85
N ILE A 399 11.44 -2.69 16.16
CA ILE A 399 10.84 -3.51 17.22
C ILE A 399 9.34 -3.20 17.26
N LYS A 400 8.51 -4.25 17.17
CA LYS A 400 7.05 -4.10 17.05
C LYS A 400 6.33 -4.81 18.18
N VAL A 401 5.25 -4.20 18.67
CA VAL A 401 4.17 -4.94 19.35
C VAL A 401 3.20 -5.39 18.28
N SER A 402 3.05 -6.69 18.04
CA SER A 402 2.17 -7.22 17.00
C SER A 402 0.68 -7.13 17.40
N PRO A 403 -0.27 -7.28 16.46
CA PRO A 403 -1.70 -7.33 16.78
C PRO A 403 -2.04 -8.42 17.80
N GLU A 404 -1.38 -9.58 17.71
CA GLU A 404 -1.58 -10.74 18.58
C GLU A 404 -1.07 -10.49 20.01
N ALA A 405 -0.05 -9.63 20.16
CA ALA A 405 0.45 -9.20 21.47
C ALA A 405 -0.41 -8.08 22.11
N LYS A 406 -1.32 -7.45 21.35
CA LYS A 406 -2.29 -6.45 21.86
C LYS A 406 -3.66 -7.05 22.12
N ASN A 407 -4.11 -7.93 21.24
CA ASN A 407 -5.42 -8.54 21.32
C ASN A 407 -5.36 -9.73 22.28
N LEU A 408 -6.18 -9.73 23.34
CA LEU A 408 -6.22 -10.85 24.29
C LEU A 408 -6.98 -12.07 23.75
N SER A 409 -7.72 -11.95 22.64
CA SER A 409 -8.47 -13.07 22.04
C SER A 409 -7.61 -14.31 21.68
N PRO A 410 -6.38 -14.18 21.15
CA PRO A 410 -5.46 -15.30 20.98
C PRO A 410 -4.81 -15.83 22.27
N LEU A 411 -4.98 -15.20 23.44
CA LEU A 411 -4.49 -15.72 24.73
C LEU A 411 -5.39 -16.83 25.29
N ASN A 412 -5.85 -17.73 24.42
CA ASN A 412 -6.41 -18.99 24.84
C ASN A 412 -5.29 -19.80 25.53
N PRO A 413 -5.37 -20.10 26.83
CA PRO A 413 -4.27 -20.77 27.55
C PRO A 413 -3.97 -22.19 27.02
N TRP A 414 -4.89 -22.75 26.23
CA TRP A 414 -4.74 -24.05 25.57
C TRP A 414 -4.02 -23.98 24.23
N VAL A 415 -3.87 -22.79 23.62
CA VAL A 415 -3.18 -22.59 22.34
C VAL A 415 -1.81 -21.98 22.61
N ARG A 416 -0.76 -22.80 22.58
CA ARG A 416 0.62 -22.31 22.59
C ARG A 416 1.00 -21.80 21.20
N PRO A 417 1.53 -20.58 21.05
CA PRO A 417 2.14 -20.16 19.80
C PRO A 417 3.32 -21.08 19.46
N ALA A 418 3.23 -21.75 18.31
CA ALA A 418 4.27 -22.64 17.79
C ALA A 418 4.68 -22.19 16.38
N GLY A 419 5.89 -22.59 15.96
CA GLY A 419 6.41 -22.33 14.63
C GLY A 419 7.57 -23.26 14.31
N ALA A 420 7.94 -23.38 13.03
CA ALA A 420 8.98 -24.29 12.56
C ALA A 420 10.40 -23.95 13.07
N GLN A 421 10.62 -22.72 13.55
CA GLN A 421 11.90 -22.28 14.11
C GLN A 421 11.93 -22.50 15.62
N ALA A 422 12.87 -23.32 16.10
CA ALA A 422 13.12 -23.48 17.54
C ALA A 422 13.52 -22.14 18.19
N THR A 423 13.05 -21.92 19.42
CA THR A 423 13.23 -20.70 20.21
C THR A 423 13.72 -21.00 21.63
N TYR A 424 14.54 -20.13 22.21
CA TYR A 424 14.96 -20.29 23.61
C TYR A 424 13.80 -20.25 24.61
N ALA A 425 12.66 -19.62 24.28
CA ALA A 425 11.50 -19.57 25.16
C ALA A 425 10.75 -20.91 25.22
N SER A 426 10.46 -21.54 24.08
CA SER A 426 9.78 -22.84 24.02
C SER A 426 10.74 -23.98 24.34
N ASP A 427 11.90 -24.00 23.67
CA ASP A 427 12.70 -25.21 23.48
C ASP A 427 13.99 -25.18 24.30
N GLY A 428 14.36 -24.02 24.87
CA GLY A 428 15.55 -23.84 25.69
C GLY A 428 15.62 -24.75 26.92
N GLY A 429 14.47 -25.20 27.44
CA GLY A 429 14.39 -26.17 28.54
C GLY A 429 14.85 -27.60 28.17
N THR A 430 15.13 -27.86 26.88
CA THR A 430 15.75 -29.13 26.43
C THR A 430 17.28 -29.11 26.50
N ILE A 431 17.90 -27.91 26.58
CA ILE A 431 19.35 -27.70 26.51
C ILE A 431 19.94 -26.95 27.72
N MET A 432 19.10 -26.51 28.67
CA MET A 432 19.50 -25.78 29.88
C MET A 432 18.79 -26.35 31.12
N GLU A 433 19.42 -26.25 32.28
CA GLU A 433 18.73 -26.51 33.56
C GLU A 433 17.56 -25.54 33.75
N ARG A 434 16.47 -25.99 34.39
CA ARG A 434 15.23 -25.21 34.56
C ARG A 434 15.45 -23.80 35.14
N ARG A 435 16.34 -23.66 36.11
CA ARG A 435 16.69 -22.37 36.73
C ARG A 435 17.42 -21.44 35.77
N ASP A 436 18.38 -21.97 35.00
CA ASP A 436 19.17 -21.19 34.05
C ASP A 436 18.42 -20.89 32.75
N HIS A 437 17.52 -21.78 32.31
CA HIS A 437 16.56 -21.51 31.24
C HIS A 437 15.70 -20.30 31.60
N MET A 438 15.09 -20.29 32.79
CA MET A 438 14.27 -19.17 33.25
C MET A 438 15.11 -17.88 33.41
N ARG A 439 16.31 -17.98 34.00
CA ARG A 439 17.25 -16.85 34.13
C ARG A 439 17.66 -16.27 32.78
N HIS A 440 17.91 -17.12 31.78
CA HIS A 440 18.26 -16.72 30.41
C HIS A 440 17.08 -16.00 29.73
N VAL A 441 15.86 -16.52 29.83
CA VAL A 441 14.67 -15.86 29.27
C VAL A 441 14.43 -14.50 29.93
N VAL A 442 14.45 -14.41 31.26
CA VAL A 442 14.28 -13.14 32.00
C VAL A 442 15.42 -12.16 31.69
N GLY A 443 16.67 -12.62 31.60
CA GLY A 443 17.82 -11.81 31.20
C GLY A 443 17.71 -11.27 29.77
N SER A 444 17.19 -12.08 28.84
CA SER A 444 16.95 -11.67 27.44
C SER A 444 15.83 -10.64 27.33
N LEU A 445 14.75 -10.82 28.10
CA LEU A 445 13.69 -9.80 28.24
C LEU A 445 14.24 -8.50 28.83
N LEU A 446 15.13 -8.56 29.83
CA LEU A 446 15.78 -7.37 30.38
C LEU A 446 16.63 -6.66 29.32
N GLN A 447 17.47 -7.38 28.58
CA GLN A 447 18.28 -6.81 27.50
C GLN A 447 17.42 -6.10 26.44
N LEU A 448 16.32 -6.72 26.00
CA LEU A 448 15.36 -6.12 25.07
C LEU A 448 14.72 -4.83 25.64
N ASN A 449 14.33 -4.85 26.93
CA ASN A 449 13.80 -3.65 27.59
C ASN A 449 14.85 -2.54 27.68
N LEU A 450 16.12 -2.86 27.96
CA LEU A 450 17.21 -1.88 27.98
C LEU A 450 17.47 -1.27 26.59
N GLU A 451 17.40 -2.04 25.49
CA GLU A 451 17.49 -1.50 24.12
C GLU A 451 16.35 -0.51 23.79
N VAL A 452 15.14 -0.77 24.30
CA VAL A 452 14.00 0.15 24.19
C VAL A 452 14.21 1.41 25.05
N LEU A 453 14.64 1.27 26.31
CA LEU A 453 14.88 2.41 27.21
C LEU A 453 16.01 3.33 26.72
N GLN A 454 16.99 2.81 25.99
CA GLN A 454 18.06 3.64 25.41
C GLN A 454 17.58 4.69 24.40
N GLN A 455 16.36 4.54 23.86
CA GLN A 455 15.76 5.42 22.84
C GLN A 455 14.86 6.52 23.39
N TYR A 456 14.61 6.52 24.70
CA TYR A 456 13.96 7.63 25.39
C TYR A 456 14.84 8.89 25.39
N ASP A 457 14.23 10.03 25.67
CA ASP A 457 14.97 11.25 25.97
C ASP A 457 15.90 11.02 27.17
N VAL A 458 17.15 11.45 27.05
CA VAL A 458 18.17 11.27 28.08
C VAL A 458 17.89 12.14 29.32
N SER A 459 17.17 13.25 29.16
CA SER A 459 16.77 14.14 30.26
C SER A 459 15.74 13.52 31.20
N GLU A 460 14.95 12.55 30.73
CA GLU A 460 13.95 11.82 31.53
C GLU A 460 14.58 10.70 32.40
N LEU A 461 15.89 10.44 32.24
CA LEU A 461 16.70 9.48 33.01
C LEU A 461 15.99 8.13 33.30
N PRO A 462 15.39 7.44 32.31
CA PRO A 462 14.63 6.23 32.57
C PRO A 462 15.56 5.09 33.01
N ARG A 463 15.27 4.51 34.17
CA ARG A 463 16.02 3.40 34.77
C ARG A 463 15.08 2.25 35.12
N LEU A 464 15.61 1.03 35.05
CA LEU A 464 14.91 -0.20 35.39
C LEU A 464 15.72 -0.91 36.48
N ASP A 465 15.08 -1.16 37.63
CA ASP A 465 15.71 -1.86 38.75
C ASP A 465 15.87 -3.36 38.45
N ARG A 466 17.14 -3.76 38.26
CA ARG A 466 17.57 -5.10 37.87
C ARG A 466 17.00 -6.17 38.80
N LYS A 467 17.06 -5.94 40.11
CA LYS A 467 16.64 -6.92 41.13
C LYS A 467 15.11 -7.05 41.18
N THR A 468 14.41 -5.93 41.20
CA THR A 468 12.95 -5.86 41.22
C THR A 468 12.36 -6.52 39.96
N PHE A 469 12.91 -6.21 38.78
CA PHE A 469 12.50 -6.82 37.52
C PHE A 469 12.64 -8.34 37.54
N PHE A 470 13.78 -8.85 38.00
CA PHE A 470 14.02 -10.29 38.14
C PHE A 470 13.05 -10.94 39.14
N SER A 471 12.84 -10.32 40.30
CA SER A 471 11.94 -10.81 41.36
C SER A 471 10.46 -10.85 40.96
N ALA A 472 10.06 -10.12 39.91
CA ALA A 472 8.70 -10.17 39.37
C ALA A 472 8.39 -11.50 38.65
N PHE A 473 9.40 -12.29 38.31
CA PHE A 473 9.26 -13.61 37.71
C PHE A 473 9.47 -14.73 38.73
N SER A 474 8.64 -15.77 38.67
CA SER A 474 8.80 -16.99 39.47
C SER A 474 8.50 -18.24 38.66
N HIS A 475 9.17 -19.34 38.98
CA HIS A 475 8.99 -20.64 38.32
C HIS A 475 9.02 -21.77 39.36
N VAL A 476 8.77 -23.01 38.92
CA VAL A 476 8.71 -24.20 39.79
C VAL A 476 9.73 -25.22 39.30
N PRO A 477 11.03 -25.09 39.65
CA PRO A 477 12.06 -25.98 39.13
C PRO A 477 12.00 -27.35 39.80
N ASN A 478 11.76 -27.39 41.11
CA ASN A 478 11.82 -28.56 42.00
C ASN A 478 10.58 -28.61 42.90
N ASP A 479 9.38 -28.59 42.32
CA ASP A 479 8.05 -28.59 42.98
C ASP A 479 7.76 -27.44 43.97
N THR A 480 8.76 -26.61 44.26
CA THR A 480 8.68 -25.38 45.05
C THR A 480 8.70 -24.17 44.11
N ARG A 481 7.85 -23.17 44.36
CA ARG A 481 7.88 -21.91 43.61
C ARG A 481 9.03 -21.04 44.11
N GLU A 482 9.93 -20.68 43.20
CA GLU A 482 11.12 -19.88 43.47
C GLU A 482 11.11 -18.60 42.59
N GLY A 483 11.57 -17.48 43.15
CA GLY A 483 11.84 -16.26 42.40
C GLY A 483 13.09 -16.39 41.53
N VAL A 484 13.19 -15.60 40.47
CA VAL A 484 14.41 -15.55 39.63
C VAL A 484 15.35 -14.48 40.19
N GLU A 485 16.60 -14.83 40.47
CA GLU A 485 17.62 -13.89 40.97
C GLU A 485 18.66 -13.53 39.88
N PRO A 486 19.04 -12.24 39.75
CA PRO A 486 20.02 -11.79 38.76
C PRO A 486 21.45 -12.18 39.15
N SER A 487 22.34 -12.20 38.16
CA SER A 487 23.79 -12.23 38.40
C SER A 487 24.30 -10.82 38.74
N SER A 488 25.39 -10.72 39.50
CA SER A 488 26.10 -9.45 39.72
C SER A 488 26.55 -8.78 38.41
N LEU A 489 26.73 -9.58 37.35
CA LEU A 489 27.11 -9.17 36.00
C LEU A 489 25.93 -8.92 35.06
N THR A 490 24.68 -9.07 35.52
CA THR A 490 23.51 -8.78 34.69
C THR A 490 23.38 -7.26 34.47
N PHE A 491 23.08 -6.81 33.26
CA PHE A 491 22.91 -5.37 32.95
C PHE A 491 21.75 -4.73 33.73
N GLY A 492 21.75 -3.39 33.83
CA GLY A 492 20.72 -2.62 34.53
C GLY A 492 21.19 -2.01 35.86
N TRP A 493 20.34 -1.17 36.46
CA TRP A 493 20.64 -0.39 37.66
C TRP A 493 20.13 -1.07 38.93
N GLU A 494 20.65 -0.63 40.08
CA GLU A 494 20.19 -1.04 41.41
C GLU A 494 20.52 0.03 42.47
N GLY A 495 19.95 -0.13 43.68
CA GLY A 495 20.29 0.68 44.84
C GLY A 495 19.73 2.11 44.78
N ASP A 496 20.53 3.10 45.20
CA ASP A 496 20.07 4.49 45.21
C ASP A 496 19.77 5.03 43.80
N ASN A 497 20.42 4.49 42.75
CA ASN A 497 20.14 4.83 41.35
C ASN A 497 18.70 4.48 40.91
N THR A 498 18.00 3.58 41.59
CA THR A 498 16.64 3.14 41.22
C THR A 498 15.61 3.49 42.28
N LYS A 499 16.01 4.27 43.29
CA LYS A 499 15.19 4.68 44.42
C LYS A 499 14.06 5.61 43.98
N LEU A 500 12.83 5.13 44.14
CA LEU A 500 11.63 5.92 43.88
C LEU A 500 11.56 7.11 44.84
N GLY A 501 11.19 8.28 44.32
CA GLY A 501 11.12 9.52 45.09
C GLY A 501 12.44 10.30 45.20
N THR A 502 13.52 9.87 44.54
CA THR A 502 14.73 10.69 44.38
C THR A 502 14.39 12.01 43.68
N MET A 503 14.73 13.12 44.33
CA MET A 503 14.49 14.47 43.83
C MET A 503 15.67 14.95 42.99
N TYR A 504 15.40 15.40 41.77
CA TYR A 504 16.40 15.95 40.86
C TYR A 504 16.27 17.48 40.75
N GLU A 505 17.39 18.18 40.67
CA GLU A 505 17.41 19.61 40.35
C GLU A 505 17.00 19.80 38.89
N ARG A 506 15.74 20.17 38.66
CA ARG A 506 15.21 20.37 37.30
C ARG A 506 15.99 21.43 36.52
N GLU A 507 16.43 22.50 37.18
CA GLU A 507 17.29 23.52 36.57
C GLU A 507 18.64 22.94 36.09
N TRP A 508 19.19 21.91 36.77
CA TRP A 508 20.36 21.21 36.28
C TRP A 508 20.02 20.34 35.06
N LEU A 509 18.94 19.56 35.13
CA LEU A 509 18.51 18.68 34.01
C LEU A 509 18.23 19.46 32.72
N ASP A 510 17.57 20.62 32.83
CA ASP A 510 17.20 21.47 31.70
C ASP A 510 18.41 22.18 31.05
N ASN A 511 19.52 22.35 31.80
CA ASN A 511 20.73 23.06 31.36
C ASN A 511 21.97 22.16 31.14
N ALA A 512 21.92 20.90 31.57
CA ALA A 512 23.04 19.97 31.47
C ALA A 512 23.38 19.64 30.00
N SER A 513 24.65 19.35 29.72
CA SER A 513 25.04 18.89 28.38
C SER A 513 24.48 17.49 28.12
N ILE A 514 24.26 17.13 26.86
CA ILE A 514 23.82 15.77 26.48
C ILE A 514 24.78 14.70 27.02
N GLU A 515 26.07 15.01 27.16
CA GLU A 515 27.06 14.08 27.69
C GLU A 515 26.96 13.93 29.21
N ASP A 516 26.72 15.03 29.94
CA ASP A 516 26.47 14.97 31.38
C ASP A 516 25.14 14.27 31.69
N LEU A 517 24.11 14.46 30.86
CA LEU A 517 22.86 13.70 30.95
C LEU A 517 23.06 12.20 30.66
N ARG A 518 23.94 11.82 29.72
CA ARG A 518 24.30 10.41 29.47
C ARG A 518 25.02 9.78 30.68
N ARG A 519 25.96 10.51 31.28
CA ARG A 519 26.63 10.12 32.53
C ARG A 519 25.66 10.01 33.69
N LYS A 520 24.74 10.97 33.82
CA LYS A 520 23.67 10.93 34.81
C LYS A 520 22.75 9.74 34.57
N ARG A 521 22.42 9.40 33.32
CA ARG A 521 21.63 8.21 33.00
C ARG A 521 22.33 6.93 33.47
N ASN A 522 23.65 6.84 33.33
CA ASN A 522 24.44 5.72 33.86
C ASN A 522 24.39 5.66 35.40
N SER A 523 24.72 6.75 36.11
CA SER A 523 24.65 6.82 37.58
C SER A 523 24.39 8.24 38.05
N ASP A 524 23.75 8.41 39.21
CA ASP A 524 23.55 9.72 39.83
C ASP A 524 24.87 10.43 40.17
N ASP A 525 25.95 9.68 40.36
CA ASP A 525 27.31 10.19 40.56
C ASP A 525 28.05 10.56 39.24
N LEU A 526 27.34 10.70 38.12
CA LEU A 526 27.89 11.04 36.79
C LEU A 526 28.95 10.03 36.28
N SER A 527 28.75 8.74 36.55
CA SER A 527 29.71 7.70 36.20
C SER A 527 29.80 7.42 34.69
N ASP A 528 31.03 7.29 34.18
CA ASP A 528 31.32 6.75 32.84
C ASP A 528 31.13 5.21 32.76
N ALA A 529 30.88 4.52 33.88
CA ALA A 529 30.62 3.08 33.87
C ALA A 529 29.16 2.78 33.47
N PRO A 530 28.90 1.80 32.58
CA PRO A 530 27.54 1.41 32.21
C PRO A 530 26.68 1.09 33.43
N PHE A 531 25.51 1.70 33.54
CA PHE A 531 24.57 1.53 34.66
C PHE A 531 25.17 1.83 36.06
N GLY A 532 26.29 2.58 36.12
CA GLY A 532 27.03 2.85 37.34
C GLY A 532 27.88 1.66 37.84
N ASN A 533 27.86 0.53 37.13
CA ASN A 533 28.52 -0.70 37.55
C ASN A 533 29.95 -0.77 37.00
N ALA A 534 30.92 -0.38 37.84
CA ALA A 534 32.34 -0.38 37.49
C ALA A 534 32.89 -1.79 37.15
N LEU A 535 32.28 -2.87 37.66
CA LEU A 535 32.69 -4.24 37.34
C LEU A 535 32.42 -4.59 35.88
N LEU A 536 31.31 -4.13 35.30
CA LEU A 536 30.99 -4.38 33.88
C LEU A 536 32.05 -3.75 32.98
N LYS A 537 32.39 -2.48 33.23
CA LYS A 537 33.44 -1.78 32.49
C LYS A 537 34.79 -2.49 32.60
N GLY A 538 35.17 -2.88 33.82
CA GLY A 538 36.42 -3.63 34.04
C GLY A 538 36.46 -4.98 33.33
N ILE A 539 35.33 -5.68 33.23
CA ILE A 539 35.24 -6.98 32.54
C ILE A 539 35.34 -6.82 31.02
N ASP A 540 34.70 -5.81 30.42
CA ASP A 540 34.84 -5.53 28.99
C ASP A 540 36.31 -5.12 28.68
N ASP A 541 36.90 -4.22 29.48
CA ASP A 541 38.31 -3.82 29.36
C ASP A 541 39.27 -5.02 29.51
N ASP A 542 39.07 -5.89 30.51
CA ASP A 542 39.88 -7.10 30.75
C ASP A 542 39.70 -8.14 29.63
N TRP A 543 38.49 -8.29 29.09
CA TRP A 543 38.20 -9.20 27.98
C TRP A 543 38.82 -8.70 26.68
N ASP A 544 38.77 -7.40 26.39
CA ASP A 544 39.47 -6.80 25.25
C ASP A 544 40.99 -6.96 25.37
N VAL A 545 41.56 -6.76 26.56
CA VAL A 545 42.98 -7.04 26.83
C VAL A 545 43.31 -8.52 26.64
N HIS A 546 42.43 -9.42 27.07
CA HIS A 546 42.58 -10.86 26.86
C HIS A 546 42.53 -11.24 25.37
N CYS A 547 41.54 -10.72 24.63
CA CYS A 547 41.39 -10.92 23.19
C CYS A 547 42.58 -10.35 22.41
N GLN A 548 43.08 -9.15 22.76
CA GLN A 548 44.31 -8.60 22.16
C GLN A 548 45.55 -9.44 22.46
N LYS A 549 45.66 -9.99 23.67
CA LYS A 549 46.77 -10.90 24.05
C LYS A 549 46.70 -12.21 23.29
N LEU A 550 45.52 -12.79 23.12
CA LEU A 550 45.31 -14.00 22.30
C LEU A 550 45.54 -13.72 20.81
N ALA A 551 45.02 -12.61 20.26
CA ALA A 551 45.22 -12.23 18.87
C ALA A 551 46.72 -12.14 18.51
N LYS A 552 47.53 -11.53 19.38
CA LYS A 552 49.00 -11.46 19.25
C LYS A 552 49.72 -12.82 19.32
N SER A 553 49.03 -13.90 19.70
CA SER A 553 49.55 -15.27 19.69
C SER A 553 49.03 -16.13 18.53
N ILE A 554 48.00 -15.66 17.79
CA ILE A 554 47.35 -16.40 16.71
C ILE A 554 47.84 -15.83 15.37
N PRO A 555 48.64 -16.55 14.56
CA PRO A 555 49.24 -16.01 13.34
C PRO A 555 48.24 -15.38 12.35
N LEU A 556 47.04 -15.95 12.22
CA LEU A 556 45.98 -15.41 11.36
C LEU A 556 45.50 -14.02 11.81
N CYS A 557 45.46 -13.76 13.12
CA CYS A 557 45.09 -12.46 13.67
C CYS A 557 46.22 -11.44 13.48
N ILE A 558 47.47 -11.83 13.70
CA ILE A 558 48.66 -10.99 13.46
C ILE A 558 48.73 -10.54 11.99
N LEU A 559 48.46 -11.44 11.05
CA LEU A 559 48.43 -11.11 9.62
C LEU A 559 47.26 -10.18 9.27
N ALA A 560 46.10 -10.34 9.93
CA ALA A 560 44.96 -9.45 9.76
C ALA A 560 45.24 -8.04 10.30
N GLU A 561 45.73 -7.92 11.53
CA GLU A 561 46.13 -6.64 12.15
C GLU A 561 47.19 -5.91 11.31
N LYS A 562 48.20 -6.63 10.78
CA LYS A 562 49.19 -6.03 9.89
C LYS A 562 48.56 -5.47 8.62
N ARG A 563 47.67 -6.24 7.96
CA ARG A 563 47.01 -5.81 6.72
C ARG A 563 46.06 -4.64 6.94
N GLU A 564 45.39 -4.58 8.07
CA GLU A 564 44.52 -3.46 8.46
C GLU A 564 45.36 -2.20 8.77
N ALA A 565 46.50 -2.35 9.46
CA ALA A 565 47.47 -1.27 9.67
C ALA A 565 48.09 -0.75 8.36
N ASP A 566 48.47 -1.65 7.43
CA ASP A 566 49.00 -1.30 6.10
C ASP A 566 47.94 -0.56 5.24
N ASN A 567 46.64 -0.79 5.49
CA ASN A 567 45.51 -0.10 4.84
C ASN A 567 45.08 1.20 5.57
N GLY A 568 45.66 1.52 6.74
CA GLY A 568 45.25 2.67 7.56
C GLY A 568 43.95 2.48 8.35
N GLU A 569 43.41 1.26 8.44
CA GLU A 569 42.22 0.93 9.23
C GLU A 569 42.64 0.45 10.63
N SER A 570 42.53 1.31 11.64
CA SER A 570 42.78 0.93 13.05
C SER A 570 41.50 0.38 13.67
N VAL A 571 41.42 -0.94 13.86
CA VAL A 571 40.33 -1.60 14.60
C VAL A 571 40.89 -2.71 15.50
N ILE A 572 40.51 -2.70 16.77
CA ILE A 572 40.84 -3.78 17.71
C ILE A 572 40.09 -5.05 17.28
N GLY A 573 40.82 -6.16 17.15
CA GLY A 573 40.20 -7.48 16.96
C GLY A 573 39.93 -7.91 15.52
N GLY A 574 40.47 -7.24 14.50
CA GLY A 574 40.65 -7.74 13.11
C GLY A 574 39.44 -8.42 12.45
N ARG A 575 38.76 -7.76 11.50
CA ARG A 575 37.43 -8.17 11.01
C ARG A 575 37.40 -9.65 10.56
N PRO A 576 36.30 -10.39 10.81
CA PRO A 576 36.14 -11.76 10.30
C PRO A 576 36.43 -11.87 8.80
N ASP A 577 36.03 -10.89 8.00
CA ASP A 577 36.30 -10.83 6.55
C ASP A 577 37.78 -10.66 6.20
N SER A 578 38.56 -9.94 7.03
CA SER A 578 40.01 -9.79 6.87
C SER A 578 40.70 -11.12 7.15
N ARG A 579 40.28 -11.80 8.23
CA ARG A 579 40.76 -13.13 8.61
C ARG A 579 40.37 -14.19 7.56
N LYS A 580 39.11 -14.23 7.12
CA LYS A 580 38.63 -15.08 6.01
C LYS A 580 39.46 -14.85 4.75
N ARG A 581 39.65 -13.59 4.32
CA ARG A 581 40.47 -13.28 3.13
C ARG A 581 41.93 -13.73 3.25
N ILE A 582 42.53 -13.68 4.44
CA ILE A 582 43.91 -14.17 4.65
C ILE A 582 43.93 -15.70 4.72
N HIS A 583 42.96 -16.32 5.39
CA HIS A 583 42.81 -17.78 5.41
C HIS A 583 42.64 -18.33 3.99
N TRP A 584 41.77 -17.73 3.16
CA TRP A 584 41.60 -18.04 1.75
C TRP A 584 42.83 -17.77 0.87
N GLN A 585 43.68 -16.80 1.23
CA GLN A 585 44.96 -16.56 0.55
C GLN A 585 46.00 -17.62 0.90
N LEU A 586 45.97 -18.17 2.12
CA LEU A 586 46.82 -19.27 2.57
C LEU A 586 46.30 -20.63 2.07
N ASN A 587 44.98 -20.81 2.02
CA ASN A 587 44.27 -22.00 1.56
C ASN A 587 43.26 -21.67 0.44
N PRO A 588 43.69 -21.62 -0.84
CA PRO A 588 42.81 -21.33 -1.97
C PRO A 588 41.81 -22.45 -2.32
N ARG A 589 41.88 -23.62 -1.65
CA ARG A 589 40.88 -24.70 -1.78
C ARG A 589 39.66 -24.41 -0.91
N ASP A 590 39.90 -24.15 0.37
CA ASP A 590 38.89 -23.77 1.37
C ASP A 590 38.09 -22.57 0.87
N LYS A 591 38.75 -21.62 0.19
CA LYS A 591 38.08 -20.53 -0.53
C LYS A 591 37.01 -21.00 -1.52
N LYS A 592 37.29 -22.02 -2.32
CA LYS A 592 36.35 -22.56 -3.33
C LYS A 592 35.23 -23.40 -2.72
N GLU A 593 35.47 -23.97 -1.54
CA GLU A 593 34.46 -24.72 -0.77
C GLU A 593 33.54 -23.74 -0.04
N ASP A 594 34.08 -22.71 0.63
CA ASP A 594 33.30 -21.58 1.15
C ASP A 594 32.51 -20.84 0.04
N GLU A 595 33.12 -20.56 -1.13
CA GLU A 595 32.44 -19.97 -2.31
C GLU A 595 31.46 -20.95 -3.02
N ALA A 596 31.37 -22.20 -2.56
CA ALA A 596 30.34 -23.16 -2.97
C ALA A 596 29.23 -23.26 -1.92
N GLU A 597 29.54 -23.35 -0.63
CA GLU A 597 28.54 -23.34 0.46
C GLU A 597 27.81 -21.98 0.57
N GLU A 598 28.50 -20.85 0.39
CA GLU A 598 27.89 -19.51 0.35
C GLU A 598 27.01 -19.29 -0.91
N LYS A 599 27.03 -20.22 -1.88
CA LYS A 599 26.06 -20.26 -2.99
C LYS A 599 24.80 -21.08 -2.68
N ASP A 600 24.86 -21.99 -1.72
CA ASP A 600 23.71 -22.78 -1.26
C ASP A 600 22.90 -22.04 -0.18
N GLU A 601 23.50 -21.14 0.62
CA GLU A 601 22.77 -20.28 1.57
C GLU A 601 22.26 -18.95 0.96
N LEU A 602 21.04 -19.00 0.42
CA LEU A 602 20.31 -17.91 -0.27
C LEU A 602 20.22 -16.54 0.46
N PRO A 603 20.34 -15.41 -0.27
CA PRO A 603 19.97 -14.09 0.26
C PRO A 603 18.57 -13.60 -0.18
N VAL A 604 17.67 -13.46 0.80
CA VAL A 604 16.45 -12.65 0.70
C VAL A 604 16.80 -11.15 0.63
N LYS A 605 16.51 -10.46 -0.48
CA LYS A 605 16.54 -8.98 -0.55
C LYS A 605 15.29 -8.32 -1.15
N LYS A 606 15.03 -7.10 -0.68
CA LYS A 606 13.75 -6.36 -0.77
C LYS A 606 13.67 -5.50 -2.04
N GLY A 607 12.48 -5.40 -2.65
CA GLY A 607 12.20 -4.40 -3.69
C GLY A 607 10.70 -4.12 -3.91
N LYS A 608 10.18 -3.01 -3.40
CA LYS A 608 8.94 -2.36 -3.91
C LYS A 608 9.37 -1.49 -5.12
N ARG A 609 8.54 -1.13 -6.12
CA ARG A 609 7.09 -0.83 -6.09
C ARG A 609 6.51 -0.79 -7.53
N LYS A 610 5.18 -0.96 -7.65
CA LYS A 610 4.37 -0.84 -8.89
C LYS A 610 4.50 0.51 -9.63
N ALA A 611 4.45 0.49 -10.96
CA ALA A 611 3.54 1.27 -11.83
C ALA A 611 3.64 0.73 -13.28
N LYS A 612 2.58 0.24 -13.96
CA LYS A 612 1.34 0.89 -14.47
C LYS A 612 1.59 1.62 -15.82
N GLU A 613 0.55 1.68 -16.66
CA GLU A 613 0.37 2.60 -17.83
C GLU A 613 1.11 2.20 -19.14
N VAL A 614 0.57 2.40 -20.36
CA VAL A 614 -0.70 3.03 -20.81
C VAL A 614 -1.04 2.68 -22.29
N GLU A 615 -2.33 2.82 -22.63
CA GLU A 615 -3.09 3.08 -23.91
C GLU A 615 -2.39 3.16 -25.30
N VAL A 616 -3.05 3.85 -26.26
CA VAL A 616 -2.62 4.34 -27.61
C VAL A 616 -2.89 3.37 -28.77
N ASP A 617 -3.50 3.73 -29.92
CA ASP A 617 -4.28 4.91 -30.42
C ASP A 617 -5.07 4.41 -31.68
N SER A 618 -5.92 5.14 -32.44
CA SER A 618 -5.58 6.29 -33.30
C SER A 618 -6.69 6.64 -34.32
N ALA A 619 -6.66 7.88 -34.84
CA ALA A 619 -7.04 8.35 -36.21
C ALA A 619 -8.54 8.34 -36.66
N SER A 620 -8.99 9.19 -37.61
CA SER A 620 -8.29 10.18 -38.48
C SER A 620 -9.16 11.35 -39.03
N ASP A 621 -8.46 12.32 -39.65
CA ASP A 621 -8.76 13.04 -40.92
C ASP A 621 -9.40 14.45 -41.07
N GLU A 622 -8.70 15.20 -41.95
CA GLU A 622 -9.07 16.18 -43.00
C GLU A 622 -9.40 17.70 -42.80
N ASN A 623 -8.70 18.46 -43.68
CA ASN A 623 -9.06 19.69 -44.44
C ASN A 623 -8.67 21.14 -44.00
N GLN A 624 -7.70 21.67 -44.76
CA GLN A 624 -7.69 22.93 -45.54
C GLN A 624 -7.47 24.36 -44.94
N HIS A 625 -6.55 25.06 -45.64
CA HIS A 625 -6.49 26.51 -45.96
C HIS A 625 -5.95 27.54 -44.92
N GLY A 626 -5.22 28.56 -45.41
CA GLY A 626 -5.05 29.85 -44.67
C GLY A 626 -3.67 30.52 -44.58
N SER A 627 -2.94 30.75 -45.68
CA SER A 627 -1.64 31.47 -45.69
C SER A 627 -1.65 32.92 -45.16
N LYS A 628 -0.62 33.36 -44.40
CA LYS A 628 0.21 34.57 -44.71
C LYS A 628 1.40 34.92 -43.77
N ARG A 629 2.58 35.04 -44.40
CA ARG A 629 3.65 36.08 -44.27
C ARG A 629 4.35 36.44 -42.93
N ARG A 630 5.68 36.23 -42.93
CA ARG A 630 6.80 37.17 -42.66
C ARG A 630 6.71 38.12 -41.44
N LYS A 631 7.75 38.08 -40.60
CA LYS A 631 8.93 38.98 -40.74
C LYS A 631 10.18 38.47 -39.97
N THR A 632 11.33 38.98 -40.39
CA THR A 632 12.69 38.63 -39.92
C THR A 632 13.17 39.54 -38.81
N ALA A 633 14.16 39.07 -38.04
CA ALA A 633 14.99 39.90 -37.17
C ALA A 633 15.98 40.79 -37.97
N SER A 634 16.52 41.84 -37.35
CA SER A 634 17.90 42.31 -37.54
C SER A 634 18.26 43.50 -36.63
N ASN A 635 19.48 43.44 -36.08
CA ASN A 635 20.38 44.54 -35.66
C ASN A 635 19.97 45.40 -34.44
N ASP A 636 20.78 45.51 -33.39
CA ASP A 636 22.17 46.01 -33.30
C ASP A 636 22.25 47.55 -33.42
N GLY A 637 22.97 48.19 -32.48
CA GLY A 637 23.02 49.64 -32.32
C GLY A 637 23.43 50.08 -30.90
N SER A 638 24.68 50.49 -30.75
CA SER A 638 25.27 51.03 -29.52
C SER A 638 25.20 52.57 -29.42
N LEU A 639 25.41 53.09 -28.20
CA LEU A 639 26.06 54.37 -27.81
C LEU A 639 25.25 55.32 -26.89
N GLU A 640 25.89 55.60 -25.74
CA GLU A 640 26.15 56.91 -25.09
C GLU A 640 25.09 57.73 -24.33
N ASP A 641 25.67 58.54 -23.42
CA ASP A 641 25.22 59.70 -22.64
C ASP A 641 24.25 59.58 -21.42
N ASP A 642 24.89 59.52 -20.25
CA ASP A 642 24.86 60.55 -19.17
C ASP A 642 23.58 61.34 -18.86
N CYS A 643 23.14 61.24 -17.59
CA CYS A 643 22.66 62.38 -16.78
C CYS A 643 22.64 62.04 -15.26
N ASP A 644 23.58 62.61 -14.51
CA ASP A 644 23.57 62.83 -13.04
C ASP A 644 23.24 64.33 -12.81
N PRO A 645 23.09 64.91 -11.58
CA PRO A 645 22.73 64.37 -10.25
C PRO A 645 21.48 65.03 -9.64
N GLN A 646 21.04 64.58 -8.45
CA GLN A 646 20.87 65.47 -7.28
C GLN A 646 20.64 64.76 -5.93
N THR A 647 21.56 65.00 -4.99
CA THR A 647 21.44 64.89 -3.52
C THR A 647 20.86 66.23 -2.96
N PRO A 648 20.56 66.47 -1.63
CA PRO A 648 21.24 65.91 -0.44
C PRO A 648 20.42 65.79 0.90
N ALA A 649 21.17 65.59 1.99
CA ALA A 649 20.89 65.92 3.41
C ALA A 649 19.98 64.94 4.21
N THR A 650 20.50 64.02 5.04
CA THR A 650 21.23 64.14 6.32
C THR A 650 20.42 64.61 7.55
N TYR A 651 20.32 63.76 8.57
CA TYR A 651 20.50 64.15 9.97
C TYR A 651 21.33 63.10 10.74
N ARG A 652 21.93 63.49 11.86
CA ARG A 652 23.09 62.83 12.52
C ARG A 652 22.86 62.76 14.05
N VAL A 653 23.90 62.33 14.79
CA VAL A 653 24.09 62.31 16.27
C VAL A 653 23.25 61.26 17.04
N VAL A 654 23.73 60.55 18.08
CA VAL A 654 24.92 60.70 18.95
C VAL A 654 25.57 59.35 19.33
N ASN A 655 26.89 59.36 19.60
CA ASN A 655 27.69 58.29 20.23
C ASN A 655 27.28 57.96 21.68
N MET A 656 27.70 56.79 22.18
CA MET A 656 28.64 56.79 23.33
C MET A 656 29.58 55.56 23.34
N GLU A 657 30.82 55.76 23.82
CA GLU A 657 31.96 54.82 23.75
C GLU A 657 32.28 54.18 25.11
N ALA A 658 32.99 53.03 25.11
CA ALA A 658 34.34 52.85 25.69
C ALA A 658 34.70 51.34 25.74
N SER A 659 35.79 50.78 25.20
CA SER A 659 37.22 51.14 25.02
C SER A 659 38.18 50.62 26.10
N ARG A 660 39.05 49.66 25.72
CA ARG A 660 40.49 49.45 26.07
C ARG A 660 40.91 48.04 25.57
N ARG A 661 41.68 47.85 24.48
CA ARG A 661 43.08 48.20 24.10
C ARG A 661 44.19 47.28 24.68
N VAL A 662 45.11 46.91 23.77
CA VAL A 662 46.57 46.59 23.91
C VAL A 662 47.01 45.16 23.50
N CYS A 663 47.88 45.10 22.48
CA CYS A 663 48.81 44.02 22.09
C CYS A 663 50.25 44.39 22.57
N PRO A 664 51.28 43.51 22.67
CA PRO A 664 51.55 42.35 21.80
C PRO A 664 52.21 41.08 22.46
N LEU A 665 52.53 40.09 21.60
CA LEU A 665 53.48 38.94 21.62
C LEU A 665 54.43 38.71 22.85
N PRO A 666 54.95 37.47 23.09
CA PRO A 666 55.00 36.28 22.21
C PRO A 666 54.54 34.94 22.84
N ARG A 667 54.35 33.89 22.00
CA ARG A 667 54.27 32.49 22.46
C ARG A 667 55.22 31.58 21.67
N ARG A 668 56.01 30.79 22.41
CA ARG A 668 56.86 29.70 21.89
C ARG A 668 56.18 28.36 22.15
N SER A 669 56.20 27.49 21.13
CA SER A 669 56.20 26.01 21.18
C SER A 669 55.09 25.24 21.92
N ASN A 670 54.63 24.17 21.23
CA ASN A 670 54.00 22.95 21.72
C ASN A 670 52.54 23.02 22.19
N LYS A 671 51.62 22.69 21.27
CA LYS A 671 50.76 21.48 21.39
C LYS A 671 50.10 21.12 20.05
N MET A 672 49.85 19.83 19.87
CA MET A 672 49.15 19.28 18.70
C MET A 672 47.71 19.77 18.64
N HIS A 673 47.28 20.19 17.46
CA HIS A 673 45.87 20.15 17.05
C HIS A 673 45.75 19.15 15.90
N VAL A 674 44.84 18.18 16.02
CA VAL A 674 44.23 17.57 14.85
C VAL A 674 42.77 17.97 14.86
N LEU A 675 42.40 18.75 13.85
CA LEU A 675 41.02 19.10 13.53
C LEU A 675 40.48 18.05 12.56
N ALA A 676 39.20 17.67 12.68
CA ALA A 676 38.42 17.21 11.53
C ALA A 676 38.30 18.37 10.51
N PRO A 677 38.06 18.17 9.19
CA PRO A 677 37.30 17.09 8.53
C PRO A 677 38.08 16.57 7.27
N PRO A 678 37.51 16.13 6.11
CA PRO A 678 36.14 15.70 5.74
C PRO A 678 36.08 14.31 5.02
N ILE A 679 34.87 13.91 4.60
CA ILE A 679 34.58 12.67 3.84
C ILE A 679 34.71 12.90 2.33
N PRO A 680 35.37 12.01 1.57
CA PRO A 680 35.07 11.74 0.16
C PRO A 680 34.77 10.24 -0.13
N ALA A 681 34.27 9.96 -1.34
CA ALA A 681 33.59 8.70 -1.74
C ALA A 681 34.45 7.75 -2.62
N TYR A 682 33.78 6.73 -3.22
CA TYR A 682 34.16 5.80 -4.35
C TYR A 682 34.26 4.30 -3.99
N PRO A 683 34.24 3.34 -4.94
CA PRO A 683 33.53 3.30 -6.25
C PRO A 683 32.77 1.96 -6.56
N ASN A 684 32.03 1.98 -7.68
CA ASN A 684 31.60 0.83 -8.53
C ASN A 684 32.82 0.14 -9.21
N ALA A 685 32.77 -0.99 -9.95
CA ALA A 685 31.88 -2.17 -10.09
C ALA A 685 32.60 -3.18 -11.03
N ASP A 686 31.98 -4.34 -11.31
CA ASP A 686 31.95 -5.14 -12.57
C ASP A 686 31.72 -6.64 -12.20
N GLU A 687 30.57 -7.26 -12.51
CA GLU A 687 30.13 -7.89 -13.79
C GLU A 687 30.83 -9.26 -14.02
N SER A 688 30.16 -10.39 -14.32
CA SER A 688 28.91 -10.70 -15.06
C SER A 688 27.88 -11.54 -14.23
N ASP A 689 26.56 -11.63 -14.50
CA ASP A 689 25.79 -12.07 -15.70
C ASP A 689 26.12 -13.52 -16.14
N ASP A 690 25.18 -14.42 -16.46
CA ASP A 690 23.69 -14.46 -16.48
C ASP A 690 23.04 -14.84 -15.09
N GLY A 691 21.72 -14.98 -14.86
CA GLY A 691 20.52 -14.86 -15.73
C GLY A 691 19.15 -15.17 -15.04
N ASP A 692 18.25 -15.82 -15.79
CA ASP A 692 16.83 -16.24 -15.59
C ASP A 692 16.13 -16.09 -14.20
N ARG A 693 15.03 -15.31 -14.16
CA ARG A 693 14.27 -15.02 -12.92
C ARG A 693 12.82 -14.52 -13.13
N THR A 694 11.92 -15.34 -13.67
CA THR A 694 10.50 -14.95 -13.91
C THR A 694 9.41 -16.00 -13.59
N ASP A 695 9.45 -16.72 -12.44
CA ASP A 695 8.38 -17.71 -12.14
C ASP A 695 8.12 -18.08 -10.65
N ASN A 696 8.23 -17.15 -9.70
CA ASN A 696 8.20 -17.48 -8.25
C ASN A 696 6.93 -17.03 -7.48
N GLY A 697 5.92 -16.48 -8.16
CA GLY A 697 4.72 -15.93 -7.51
C GLY A 697 3.67 -17.00 -7.19
N ALA A 698 3.03 -17.51 -8.25
CA ALA A 698 1.98 -18.53 -8.22
C ALA A 698 2.38 -19.77 -7.39
N LYS A 699 3.64 -20.21 -7.52
CA LYS A 699 4.20 -21.36 -6.77
C LYS A 699 3.94 -21.30 -5.28
N SER A 700 3.96 -20.12 -4.64
CA SER A 700 3.84 -20.00 -3.17
C SER A 700 2.50 -20.48 -2.60
N VAL A 701 1.36 -20.13 -3.22
CA VAL A 701 0.03 -20.55 -2.74
C VAL A 701 -0.17 -22.04 -2.97
N TYR A 702 0.19 -22.52 -4.16
CA TYR A 702 -0.01 -23.92 -4.51
C TYR A 702 0.99 -24.87 -3.83
N GLN A 703 2.22 -24.44 -3.53
CA GLN A 703 3.17 -25.17 -2.68
C GLN A 703 2.66 -25.25 -1.24
N GLY A 704 2.05 -24.18 -0.72
CA GLY A 704 1.36 -24.22 0.57
C GLY A 704 0.25 -25.27 0.59
N LEU A 705 -0.59 -25.34 -0.45
CA LEU A 705 -1.63 -26.36 -0.57
C LEU A 705 -1.06 -27.80 -0.62
N LEU A 706 0.08 -28.02 -1.30
CA LEU A 706 0.74 -29.32 -1.32
C LEU A 706 1.28 -29.73 0.07
N HIS A 707 1.87 -28.80 0.83
CA HIS A 707 2.35 -29.06 2.20
C HIS A 707 1.20 -29.47 3.15
N PHE A 708 -0.02 -28.96 2.95
CA PHE A 708 -1.19 -29.42 3.70
C PHE A 708 -1.68 -30.82 3.31
N PHE A 709 -1.16 -31.37 2.20
CA PHE A 709 -1.43 -32.74 1.76
C PHE A 709 -0.37 -33.75 2.21
N ASP A 710 0.63 -33.33 3.01
CA ASP A 710 1.60 -34.23 3.65
C ASP A 710 0.92 -35.11 4.72
N ALA A 711 1.41 -36.34 4.89
CA ALA A 711 0.74 -37.38 5.70
C ALA A 711 0.42 -36.94 7.14
N GLU A 712 1.27 -36.14 7.77
CA GLU A 712 1.06 -35.60 9.12
C GLU A 712 -0.20 -34.73 9.20
N HIS A 713 -0.37 -33.78 8.28
CA HIS A 713 -1.51 -32.86 8.27
C HIS A 713 -2.84 -33.58 8.00
N VAL A 714 -2.84 -34.54 7.07
CA VAL A 714 -4.04 -35.35 6.78
C VAL A 714 -4.39 -36.27 7.98
N THR A 715 -3.39 -36.83 8.65
CA THR A 715 -3.60 -37.70 9.82
C THR A 715 -4.14 -36.92 11.01
N ASN A 716 -3.57 -35.75 11.32
CA ASN A 716 -4.05 -34.87 12.40
C ASN A 716 -5.51 -34.45 12.17
N PHE A 717 -5.88 -34.14 10.92
CA PHE A 717 -7.26 -33.81 10.55
C PHE A 717 -8.21 -35.02 10.68
N LEU A 718 -7.75 -36.22 10.35
CA LEU A 718 -8.52 -37.46 10.53
C LEU A 718 -8.75 -37.78 12.02
N GLU A 719 -7.78 -37.49 12.90
CA GLU A 719 -7.94 -37.65 14.35
C GLU A 719 -8.97 -36.66 14.92
N GLU A 720 -8.90 -35.38 14.52
CA GLU A 720 -9.90 -34.35 14.88
C GLU A 720 -11.34 -34.78 14.51
N LEU A 721 -11.53 -35.34 13.31
CA LEU A 721 -12.84 -35.84 12.85
C LEU A 721 -13.33 -37.06 13.64
N LYS A 722 -12.42 -37.96 14.05
CA LYS A 722 -12.77 -39.14 14.88
C LYS A 722 -13.18 -38.74 16.30
N ASP A 723 -12.49 -37.77 16.90
CA ASP A 723 -12.87 -37.22 18.21
C ASP A 723 -14.22 -36.50 18.15
N PHE A 724 -14.52 -35.83 17.04
CA PHE A 724 -15.84 -35.25 16.80
C PHE A 724 -16.93 -36.32 16.63
N GLN A 725 -16.64 -37.42 15.93
CA GLN A 725 -17.55 -38.56 15.78
C GLN A 725 -17.90 -39.22 17.12
N ASN A 726 -16.95 -39.29 18.05
CA ASN A 726 -17.16 -39.83 19.40
C ASN A 726 -18.00 -38.93 20.32
N THR A 727 -18.16 -37.64 19.98
CA THR A 727 -18.80 -36.65 20.86
C THR A 727 -20.17 -36.15 20.37
N SER A 728 -20.51 -36.32 19.09
CA SER A 728 -21.78 -35.85 18.54
C SER A 728 -22.85 -36.95 18.44
N SER A 729 -23.90 -36.88 19.27
CA SER A 729 -25.12 -37.67 19.12
C SER A 729 -26.35 -36.77 18.99
N SER A 730 -27.29 -37.17 18.11
CA SER A 730 -28.60 -36.54 17.87
C SER A 730 -28.63 -35.11 17.28
N GLU A 731 -28.72 -34.99 15.95
CA GLU A 731 -29.74 -34.17 15.24
C GLU A 731 -29.63 -34.29 13.69
N ARG A 732 -30.77 -34.50 13.00
CA ARG A 732 -30.90 -34.58 11.53
C ARG A 732 -31.98 -33.62 11.02
N LEU A 733 -31.82 -33.15 9.77
CA LEU A 733 -32.62 -32.19 8.93
C LEU A 733 -31.79 -30.92 8.59
N SER A 734 -31.93 -30.25 7.43
CA SER A 734 -32.59 -30.59 6.14
C SER A 734 -31.98 -29.81 4.95
N LEU A 735 -30.65 -29.82 4.77
CA LEU A 735 -29.97 -29.14 3.65
C LEU A 735 -30.00 -29.95 2.33
N GLU A 736 -30.62 -31.13 2.36
CA GLU A 736 -30.64 -32.12 1.29
C GLU A 736 -31.54 -31.70 0.11
N GLU A 737 -32.59 -30.91 0.35
CA GLU A 737 -33.50 -30.39 -0.70
C GLU A 737 -32.82 -29.41 -1.66
N VAL A 738 -31.95 -28.53 -1.15
CA VAL A 738 -31.20 -27.57 -1.98
C VAL A 738 -30.25 -28.32 -2.92
N LEU A 739 -29.47 -29.26 -2.39
CA LEU A 739 -28.40 -29.94 -3.14
C LEU A 739 -28.93 -31.00 -4.10
N THR A 740 -30.05 -31.65 -3.79
CA THR A 740 -30.74 -32.54 -4.74
C THR A 740 -31.39 -31.76 -5.88
N SER A 741 -31.74 -30.48 -5.69
CA SER A 741 -32.33 -29.64 -6.73
C SER A 741 -31.32 -29.12 -7.76
N ILE A 742 -30.05 -28.87 -7.41
CA ILE A 742 -29.08 -28.22 -8.32
C ILE A 742 -28.93 -28.94 -9.68
N PRO A 743 -28.78 -30.28 -9.76
CA PRO A 743 -28.69 -30.97 -11.05
C PRO A 743 -29.95 -30.78 -11.90
N THR A 744 -31.13 -30.83 -11.28
CA THR A 744 -32.42 -30.58 -11.92
C THR A 744 -32.58 -29.12 -12.37
N LEU A 745 -32.13 -28.15 -11.58
CA LEU A 745 -32.11 -26.74 -11.95
C LEU A 745 -31.18 -26.47 -13.15
N CYS A 746 -30.05 -27.19 -13.23
CA CYS A 746 -29.14 -27.15 -14.39
C CYS A 746 -29.72 -27.81 -15.64
N THR A 747 -30.56 -28.86 -15.53
CA THR A 747 -31.27 -29.44 -16.68
C THR A 747 -32.47 -28.59 -17.11
N ASP A 748 -33.13 -27.93 -16.17
CA ASP A 748 -34.35 -27.13 -16.40
C ASP A 748 -34.04 -25.67 -16.76
N LEU A 749 -32.76 -25.32 -16.93
CA LEU A 749 -32.23 -23.98 -17.25
C LEU A 749 -32.48 -22.88 -16.19
N ASN A 750 -32.85 -23.26 -14.97
CA ASN A 750 -33.16 -22.33 -13.87
C ASN A 750 -31.90 -21.98 -13.03
N LEU A 751 -30.85 -21.51 -13.71
CA LEU A 751 -29.51 -21.39 -13.12
C LEU A 751 -29.31 -20.13 -12.27
N ALA A 752 -30.06 -19.06 -12.50
CA ALA A 752 -29.99 -17.88 -11.64
C ALA A 752 -30.59 -18.19 -10.25
N HIS A 753 -31.60 -19.06 -10.16
CA HIS A 753 -32.05 -19.62 -8.89
C HIS A 753 -30.97 -20.49 -8.22
N ALA A 754 -30.31 -21.39 -8.97
CA ALA A 754 -29.21 -22.20 -8.45
C ALA A 754 -28.03 -21.35 -7.94
N TRP A 755 -27.67 -20.28 -8.65
CA TRP A 755 -26.64 -19.31 -8.21
C TRP A 755 -27.08 -18.53 -6.97
N THR A 756 -28.36 -18.14 -6.89
CA THR A 756 -28.92 -17.47 -5.70
C THR A 756 -28.87 -18.38 -4.46
N LEU A 757 -29.22 -19.66 -4.61
CA LEU A 757 -29.13 -20.67 -3.54
C LEU A 757 -27.67 -20.91 -3.10
N LEU A 758 -26.71 -20.85 -4.02
CA LEU A 758 -25.28 -20.92 -3.73
C LEU A 758 -24.82 -19.69 -2.91
N GLU A 759 -25.22 -18.47 -3.31
CA GLU A 759 -24.91 -17.26 -2.54
C GLU A 759 -25.55 -17.23 -1.16
N GLU A 760 -26.78 -17.74 -1.01
CA GLU A 760 -27.45 -17.86 0.28
C GLU A 760 -26.73 -18.89 1.18
N SER A 761 -26.34 -20.04 0.63
CA SER A 761 -25.55 -21.07 1.32
C SER A 761 -24.19 -20.54 1.81
N ILE A 762 -23.54 -19.67 1.03
CA ILE A 762 -22.30 -18.96 1.43
C ILE A 762 -22.55 -17.98 2.60
N ARG A 763 -23.78 -17.49 2.80
CA ARG A 763 -24.13 -16.59 3.91
C ARG A 763 -24.53 -17.36 5.18
N THR A 764 -25.08 -18.57 5.06
CA THR A 764 -25.62 -19.35 6.19
C THR A 764 -24.72 -20.53 6.62
N HIS A 765 -23.62 -20.23 7.30
CA HIS A 765 -22.70 -21.26 7.84
C HIS A 765 -23.18 -21.82 9.20
N ASP A 766 -23.19 -23.15 9.38
CA ASP A 766 -23.60 -23.84 10.63
C ASP A 766 -22.45 -23.95 11.66
N LYS A 767 -22.80 -24.19 12.93
CA LYS A 767 -21.90 -24.30 14.10
C LYS A 767 -21.25 -25.67 14.31
N SER A 768 -21.71 -26.71 13.61
CA SER A 768 -21.12 -28.05 13.68
C SER A 768 -19.98 -28.20 12.68
N LEU A 769 -18.80 -28.61 13.14
CA LEU A 769 -17.57 -28.69 12.34
C LEU A 769 -17.72 -29.61 11.11
N VAL A 770 -18.33 -30.78 11.29
CA VAL A 770 -18.57 -31.74 10.19
C VAL A 770 -19.60 -31.20 9.18
N ARG A 771 -20.66 -30.54 9.65
CA ARG A 771 -21.65 -29.89 8.77
C ARG A 771 -21.00 -28.74 8.00
N LEU A 772 -20.12 -27.97 8.64
CA LEU A 772 -19.34 -26.90 8.03
C LEU A 772 -18.43 -27.42 6.90
N TYR A 773 -17.66 -28.50 7.12
CA TYR A 773 -16.83 -29.08 6.05
C TYR A 773 -17.65 -29.66 4.90
N ARG A 774 -18.81 -30.26 5.20
CA ARG A 774 -19.77 -30.68 4.17
C ARG A 774 -20.29 -29.49 3.36
N GLN A 775 -20.85 -28.46 4.01
CA GLN A 775 -21.33 -27.23 3.36
C GLN A 775 -20.26 -26.58 2.46
N ARG A 776 -19.01 -26.52 2.93
CA ARG A 776 -17.87 -26.00 2.15
C ARG A 776 -17.60 -26.83 0.90
N SER A 777 -17.58 -28.15 1.01
CA SER A 777 -17.43 -29.07 -0.13
C SER A 777 -18.58 -28.93 -1.12
N ASP A 778 -19.82 -28.85 -0.63
CA ASP A 778 -21.02 -28.69 -1.44
C ASP A 778 -21.03 -27.34 -2.20
N ILE A 779 -20.58 -26.24 -1.58
CA ILE A 779 -20.37 -24.94 -2.22
C ILE A 779 -19.29 -25.01 -3.31
N MET A 780 -18.16 -25.65 -3.01
CA MET A 780 -17.05 -25.81 -3.97
C MET A 780 -17.46 -26.63 -5.20
N LEU A 781 -18.17 -27.75 -4.99
CA LEU A 781 -18.75 -28.59 -6.04
C LEU A 781 -19.78 -27.81 -6.88
N SER A 782 -20.70 -27.11 -6.22
CA SER A 782 -21.74 -26.34 -6.91
C SER A 782 -21.15 -25.26 -7.81
N ASN A 783 -20.16 -24.50 -7.33
CA ASN A 783 -19.43 -23.55 -8.17
C ASN A 783 -18.78 -24.27 -9.36
N MET A 784 -18.02 -25.35 -9.13
CA MET A 784 -17.40 -26.11 -10.23
C MET A 784 -18.42 -26.56 -11.29
N MET A 785 -19.51 -27.21 -10.88
CA MET A 785 -20.54 -27.72 -11.79
C MET A 785 -21.20 -26.62 -12.61
N LEU A 786 -21.48 -25.45 -12.01
CA LEU A 786 -22.07 -24.30 -12.72
C LEU A 786 -21.13 -23.73 -13.77
N TRP A 787 -19.82 -23.71 -13.51
CA TRP A 787 -18.81 -23.30 -14.50
C TRP A 787 -18.60 -24.34 -15.61
N GLU A 788 -18.57 -25.63 -15.28
CA GLU A 788 -18.48 -26.69 -16.29
C GLU A 788 -19.72 -26.73 -17.20
N TRP A 789 -20.92 -26.58 -16.62
CA TRP A 789 -22.16 -26.46 -17.38
C TRP A 789 -22.12 -25.27 -18.36
N LEU A 790 -21.60 -24.12 -17.91
CA LEU A 790 -21.47 -22.92 -18.73
C LEU A 790 -20.49 -23.14 -19.90
N GLU A 791 -19.30 -23.66 -19.62
CA GLU A 791 -18.27 -23.94 -20.64
C GLU A 791 -18.75 -24.99 -21.65
N HIS A 792 -19.41 -26.06 -21.18
CA HIS A 792 -19.97 -27.11 -22.04
C HIS A 792 -21.10 -26.58 -22.92
N SER A 793 -22.03 -25.79 -22.36
CA SER A 793 -23.12 -25.17 -23.11
C SER A 793 -22.60 -24.23 -24.21
N ILE A 794 -21.57 -23.44 -23.90
CA ILE A 794 -20.90 -22.55 -24.87
C ILE A 794 -20.22 -23.35 -26.00
N GLU A 795 -19.61 -24.50 -25.69
CA GLU A 795 -19.05 -25.38 -26.73
C GLU A 795 -20.16 -25.98 -27.60
N GLN A 796 -21.18 -26.60 -27.01
CA GLN A 796 -22.31 -27.18 -27.74
C GLN A 796 -23.02 -26.14 -28.62
N GLY A 797 -23.29 -24.96 -28.07
CA GLY A 797 -23.88 -23.84 -28.80
C GLY A 797 -23.02 -23.35 -29.96
N TYR A 798 -21.69 -23.33 -29.80
CA TYR A 798 -20.76 -22.98 -30.87
C TYR A 798 -20.73 -24.04 -31.99
N GLN A 799 -20.69 -25.34 -31.63
CA GLN A 799 -20.75 -26.44 -32.60
C GLN A 799 -22.08 -26.41 -33.37
N ALA A 800 -23.19 -26.18 -32.67
CA ALA A 800 -24.52 -26.07 -33.26
C ALA A 800 -24.64 -24.88 -34.21
N PHE A 801 -24.08 -23.73 -33.84
CA PHE A 801 -23.94 -22.56 -34.72
C PHE A 801 -23.14 -22.89 -36.00
N GLN A 802 -21.98 -23.56 -35.89
CA GLN A 802 -21.18 -23.94 -37.06
C GLN A 802 -21.88 -24.97 -37.96
N THR A 803 -22.54 -25.97 -37.38
CA THR A 803 -23.23 -27.05 -38.12
C THR A 803 -24.65 -26.69 -38.56
N LYS A 804 -25.17 -25.54 -38.11
CA LYS A 804 -26.57 -25.11 -38.26
C LYS A 804 -27.58 -26.11 -37.69
N THR A 805 -27.22 -26.79 -36.60
CA THR A 805 -28.13 -27.69 -35.87
C THR A 805 -28.86 -26.92 -34.75
N PRO A 806 -30.06 -27.36 -34.33
CA PRO A 806 -30.81 -26.67 -33.28
C PRO A 806 -30.10 -26.73 -31.93
N HIS A 807 -29.80 -25.57 -31.34
CA HIS A 807 -29.37 -25.41 -29.95
C HIS A 807 -29.73 -24.00 -29.48
N TRP A 808 -30.15 -23.82 -28.23
CA TRP A 808 -30.66 -22.54 -27.73
C TRP A 808 -29.64 -21.40 -27.82
N LEU A 809 -28.34 -21.68 -27.60
CA LEU A 809 -27.26 -20.69 -27.82
C LEU A 809 -26.91 -20.37 -29.28
N ALA A 810 -27.39 -21.11 -30.29
CA ALA A 810 -26.98 -20.88 -31.68
C ALA A 810 -27.39 -19.48 -32.20
N ASP A 811 -28.54 -18.98 -31.76
CA ASP A 811 -29.00 -17.62 -32.07
C ASP A 811 -28.23 -16.53 -31.30
N ALA A 812 -27.74 -16.85 -30.10
CA ALA A 812 -26.84 -15.97 -29.35
C ALA A 812 -25.47 -15.84 -30.03
N PHE A 813 -24.92 -16.94 -30.57
CA PHE A 813 -23.71 -16.92 -31.40
C PHE A 813 -23.90 -16.13 -32.70
N SER A 814 -25.02 -16.34 -33.40
CA SER A 814 -25.38 -15.57 -34.61
C SER A 814 -25.51 -14.08 -34.32
N THR A 815 -26.05 -13.72 -33.15
CA THR A 815 -26.17 -12.34 -32.69
C THR A 815 -24.81 -11.75 -32.31
N ALA A 816 -23.92 -12.52 -31.67
CA ALA A 816 -22.56 -12.09 -31.34
C ALA A 816 -21.72 -11.86 -32.62
N GLU A 817 -21.84 -12.72 -33.63
CA GLU A 817 -21.22 -12.54 -34.95
C GLU A 817 -21.67 -11.24 -35.60
N ARG A 818 -22.99 -10.97 -35.61
CA ARG A 818 -23.57 -9.72 -36.12
C ARG A 818 -23.07 -8.50 -35.35
N ILE A 819 -22.90 -8.58 -34.03
CA ILE A 819 -22.38 -7.46 -33.21
C ILE A 819 -20.90 -7.19 -33.50
N ILE A 820 -20.08 -8.24 -33.68
CA ILE A 820 -18.66 -8.09 -34.05
C ILE A 820 -18.54 -7.48 -35.45
N THR A 821 -19.36 -7.93 -36.41
CA THR A 821 -19.32 -7.49 -37.81
C THR A 821 -20.07 -6.18 -38.08
N SER A 822 -20.88 -5.68 -37.14
CA SER A 822 -21.61 -4.40 -37.25
C SER A 822 -21.64 -3.65 -35.90
N PRO A 823 -20.49 -3.15 -35.40
CA PRO A 823 -20.32 -2.70 -34.02
C PRO A 823 -20.94 -1.34 -33.65
N ASN A 824 -21.49 -0.59 -34.62
CA ASN A 824 -21.80 0.83 -34.50
C ASN A 824 -23.15 1.19 -33.87
N LEU A 825 -23.97 0.21 -33.48
CA LEU A 825 -25.26 0.44 -32.83
C LEU A 825 -25.28 -0.18 -31.42
N PRO A 826 -25.61 0.59 -30.37
CA PRO A 826 -25.94 0.02 -29.07
C PRO A 826 -27.11 -0.97 -29.21
N GLN A 827 -27.00 -2.13 -28.57
CA GLN A 827 -28.03 -3.17 -28.59
C GLN A 827 -28.29 -3.68 -27.18
N GLN A 828 -29.57 -3.88 -26.84
CA GLN A 828 -29.98 -4.60 -25.65
C GLN A 828 -30.39 -6.02 -26.05
N LEU A 829 -29.75 -7.02 -25.45
CA LEU A 829 -30.01 -8.44 -25.70
C LEU A 829 -30.68 -9.05 -24.47
N ASP A 830 -31.95 -9.40 -24.63
CA ASP A 830 -32.78 -9.97 -23.58
C ASP A 830 -32.66 -11.50 -23.56
N ALA A 831 -32.27 -12.07 -22.42
CA ALA A 831 -32.11 -13.50 -22.17
C ALA A 831 -33.35 -14.30 -22.59
N ARG A 832 -34.56 -13.74 -22.40
CA ARG A 832 -35.84 -14.36 -22.77
C ARG A 832 -35.98 -14.64 -24.27
N THR A 833 -35.14 -14.02 -25.10
CA THR A 833 -35.09 -14.24 -26.56
C THR A 833 -34.21 -15.45 -26.93
N PHE A 834 -33.29 -15.86 -26.04
CA PHE A 834 -32.24 -16.85 -26.34
C PHE A 834 -32.28 -18.08 -25.42
N VAL A 835 -32.84 -17.95 -24.21
CA VAL A 835 -32.87 -18.99 -23.19
C VAL A 835 -34.32 -19.49 -23.02
N PRO A 836 -34.62 -20.75 -23.40
CA PRO A 836 -35.90 -21.37 -23.12
C PRO A 836 -36.22 -21.35 -21.62
N ASN A 837 -37.48 -21.08 -21.27
CA ASN A 837 -38.00 -21.08 -19.90
C ASN A 837 -37.39 -20.05 -18.92
N TYR A 838 -36.66 -19.04 -19.41
CA TYR A 838 -36.13 -17.97 -18.54
C TYR A 838 -37.26 -17.20 -17.85
N SER A 839 -37.20 -17.08 -16.53
CA SER A 839 -38.28 -16.58 -15.67
C SER A 839 -38.48 -15.06 -15.80
N GLU A 840 -39.74 -14.59 -15.84
CA GLU A 840 -40.06 -13.16 -15.82
C GLU A 840 -39.67 -12.44 -14.51
N LYS A 841 -39.34 -13.18 -13.45
CA LYS A 841 -39.06 -12.62 -12.12
C LYS A 841 -37.59 -12.20 -11.90
N GLU A 842 -36.71 -12.42 -12.88
CA GLU A 842 -35.27 -12.23 -12.70
C GLU A 842 -34.78 -10.89 -13.27
N SER A 843 -34.15 -10.08 -12.40
CA SER A 843 -33.79 -8.68 -12.71
C SER A 843 -32.59 -8.49 -13.65
N CYS A 844 -31.88 -9.58 -14.01
CA CYS A 844 -30.63 -9.53 -14.80
C CYS A 844 -30.78 -9.93 -16.28
N ALA A 845 -32.02 -10.03 -16.79
CA ALA A 845 -32.31 -10.55 -18.13
C ALA A 845 -31.64 -9.78 -19.30
N VAL A 846 -31.19 -8.53 -19.14
CA VAL A 846 -30.73 -7.69 -20.26
C VAL A 846 -29.22 -7.49 -20.26
N TYR A 847 -28.55 -7.89 -21.34
CA TYR A 847 -27.17 -7.52 -21.65
C TYR A 847 -27.16 -6.28 -22.57
N ALA A 848 -26.62 -5.17 -22.07
CA ALA A 848 -26.45 -3.95 -22.86
C ALA A 848 -25.06 -3.93 -23.53
N TYR A 849 -25.03 -4.04 -24.86
CA TYR A 849 -23.86 -3.74 -25.66
C TYR A 849 -23.82 -2.22 -25.94
N PRO A 850 -22.80 -1.47 -25.45
CA PRO A 850 -22.81 -0.01 -25.51
C PRO A 850 -22.52 0.57 -26.91
N GLY A 851 -22.10 -0.25 -27.88
CA GLY A 851 -21.51 0.21 -29.13
C GLY A 851 -20.09 0.73 -28.90
N VAL A 852 -19.11 0.21 -29.64
CA VAL A 852 -17.70 0.65 -29.53
C VAL A 852 -17.21 1.02 -30.93
N PRO A 853 -16.81 2.29 -31.17
CA PRO A 853 -16.20 2.68 -32.43
C PRO A 853 -14.80 2.05 -32.51
N HIS A 854 -14.70 0.93 -33.22
CA HIS A 854 -13.43 0.24 -33.48
C HIS A 854 -12.87 0.62 -34.85
N ASN A 855 -11.58 0.97 -34.86
CA ASN A 855 -10.80 0.98 -36.09
C ASN A 855 -10.25 -0.44 -36.36
N VAL A 856 -10.46 -0.89 -37.61
CA VAL A 856 -9.89 -2.10 -38.28
C VAL A 856 -10.60 -3.45 -38.05
N TYR A 857 -10.57 -4.24 -39.14
CA TYR A 857 -11.39 -5.41 -39.49
C TYR A 857 -10.88 -6.75 -38.91
N ASP A 858 -11.06 -7.03 -37.62
CA ASP A 858 -10.89 -8.40 -37.12
C ASP A 858 -12.11 -9.27 -37.44
N LEU A 859 -11.92 -10.30 -38.29
CA LEU A 859 -12.94 -11.31 -38.54
C LEU A 859 -13.22 -12.11 -37.25
N PRO A 860 -14.49 -12.43 -36.95
CA PRO A 860 -14.86 -13.19 -35.75
C PRO A 860 -14.27 -14.60 -35.77
N ASN A 861 -13.18 -14.82 -35.03
CA ASN A 861 -12.62 -16.15 -34.81
C ASN A 861 -13.39 -16.90 -33.70
N ARG A 862 -13.22 -18.23 -33.64
CA ARG A 862 -13.87 -19.14 -32.68
C ARG A 862 -13.78 -18.64 -31.24
N GLN A 863 -12.62 -18.15 -30.83
CA GLN A 863 -12.36 -17.71 -29.46
C GLN A 863 -13.06 -16.38 -29.14
N THR A 864 -13.03 -15.43 -30.08
CA THR A 864 -13.72 -14.14 -29.95
C THR A 864 -15.23 -14.33 -29.83
N LEU A 865 -15.83 -15.18 -30.67
CA LEU A 865 -17.26 -15.50 -30.61
C LEU A 865 -17.65 -16.12 -29.27
N LYS A 866 -16.94 -17.18 -28.85
CA LYS A 866 -17.17 -17.82 -27.55
C LYS A 866 -17.04 -16.85 -26.40
N ARG A 867 -16.00 -16.01 -26.38
CA ARG A 867 -15.79 -15.03 -25.32
C ARG A 867 -16.90 -13.97 -25.27
N LYS A 868 -17.47 -13.56 -26.41
CA LYS A 868 -18.63 -12.63 -26.41
C LYS A 868 -19.90 -13.29 -25.86
N VAL A 869 -20.20 -14.52 -26.27
CA VAL A 869 -21.35 -15.27 -25.73
C VAL A 869 -21.17 -15.59 -24.24
N GLU A 870 -19.95 -15.93 -23.81
CA GLU A 870 -19.59 -16.12 -22.40
C GLU A 870 -19.88 -14.86 -21.55
N ILE A 871 -19.56 -13.67 -22.06
CA ILE A 871 -19.85 -12.41 -21.38
C ILE A 871 -21.35 -12.14 -21.29
N MET A 872 -22.12 -12.42 -22.37
CA MET A 872 -23.59 -12.32 -22.36
C MET A 872 -24.20 -13.27 -21.33
N MET A 873 -23.78 -14.53 -21.35
CA MET A 873 -24.20 -15.56 -20.42
C MET A 873 -23.91 -15.20 -18.96
N LYS A 874 -22.69 -14.71 -18.67
CA LYS A 874 -22.32 -14.26 -17.32
C LYS A 874 -23.21 -13.13 -16.81
N GLN A 875 -23.61 -12.21 -17.70
CA GLN A 875 -24.55 -11.14 -17.36
C GLN A 875 -25.97 -11.67 -17.11
N TRP A 876 -26.50 -12.54 -17.98
CA TRP A 876 -27.86 -13.07 -17.88
C TRP A 876 -28.08 -13.95 -16.65
N PHE A 877 -27.08 -14.76 -16.27
CA PHE A 877 -27.16 -15.68 -15.14
C PHE A 877 -26.45 -15.17 -13.87
N SER A 878 -26.06 -13.90 -13.84
CA SER A 878 -25.41 -13.23 -12.68
C SER A 878 -24.12 -13.90 -12.16
N PHE A 879 -23.40 -14.66 -12.99
CA PHE A 879 -22.07 -15.17 -12.65
C PHE A 879 -21.10 -14.02 -12.34
N ASP A 880 -20.11 -14.26 -11.47
CA ASP A 880 -19.06 -13.26 -11.21
C ASP A 880 -18.36 -12.87 -12.51
N LYS A 881 -18.36 -11.56 -12.79
CA LYS A 881 -17.70 -10.95 -13.94
C LYS A 881 -16.18 -11.03 -13.83
N ARG A 882 -15.65 -11.22 -12.62
CA ARG A 882 -14.23 -11.45 -12.34
C ARG A 882 -13.88 -12.93 -12.63
N PRO A 883 -12.63 -13.24 -13.01
CA PRO A 883 -12.21 -14.63 -13.22
C PRO A 883 -12.19 -15.50 -11.96
N ARG A 884 -12.49 -14.93 -10.77
CA ARG A 884 -12.44 -15.61 -9.46
C ARG A 884 -13.20 -16.92 -9.45
N GLY A 885 -14.50 -16.91 -9.78
CA GLY A 885 -15.34 -18.11 -9.75
C GLY A 885 -14.83 -19.21 -10.70
N GLN A 886 -14.31 -18.82 -11.86
CA GLN A 886 -13.78 -19.75 -12.87
C GLN A 886 -12.46 -20.37 -12.44
N MET A 887 -11.56 -19.60 -11.82
CA MET A 887 -10.32 -20.10 -11.22
C MET A 887 -10.62 -21.04 -10.04
N GLN A 888 -11.58 -20.67 -9.20
CA GLN A 888 -12.09 -21.47 -8.09
C GLN A 888 -12.66 -22.82 -8.58
N ALA A 889 -13.42 -22.82 -9.67
CA ALA A 889 -13.92 -24.02 -10.32
C ALA A 889 -12.78 -24.88 -10.90
N ALA A 890 -11.83 -24.27 -11.60
CA ALA A 890 -10.67 -24.95 -12.17
C ALA A 890 -9.79 -25.63 -11.09
N LEU A 891 -9.60 -24.99 -9.92
CA LEU A 891 -8.92 -25.61 -8.79
C LEU A 891 -9.66 -26.84 -8.30
N VAL A 892 -10.96 -26.71 -8.02
CA VAL A 892 -11.80 -27.80 -7.51
C VAL A 892 -11.81 -28.98 -8.50
N ARG A 893 -11.97 -28.71 -9.80
CA ARG A 893 -11.86 -29.71 -10.87
C ARG A 893 -10.51 -30.42 -10.85
N CYS A 894 -9.39 -29.68 -10.83
CA CYS A 894 -8.06 -30.26 -10.75
C CYS A 894 -7.85 -31.13 -9.49
N LEU A 895 -8.40 -30.73 -8.35
CA LEU A 895 -8.32 -31.49 -7.12
C LEU A 895 -9.13 -32.80 -7.21
N ILE A 896 -10.37 -32.75 -7.71
CA ILE A 896 -11.20 -33.95 -7.92
C ILE A 896 -10.54 -34.89 -8.95
N ASP A 897 -10.08 -34.37 -10.09
CA ASP A 897 -9.48 -35.15 -11.19
C ASP A 897 -8.18 -35.87 -10.80
N LYS A 898 -7.45 -35.39 -9.78
CA LYS A 898 -6.15 -35.97 -9.36
C LYS A 898 -6.22 -36.71 -8.01
N VAL A 899 -7.04 -36.23 -7.07
CA VAL A 899 -7.11 -36.73 -5.68
C VAL A 899 -8.46 -37.40 -5.37
N GLY A 900 -9.53 -36.98 -6.06
CA GLY A 900 -10.91 -37.39 -5.76
C GLY A 900 -11.63 -36.42 -4.82
N VAL A 901 -12.96 -36.52 -4.79
CA VAL A 901 -13.87 -35.56 -4.11
C VAL A 901 -13.58 -35.37 -2.61
N ALA A 902 -12.99 -36.37 -1.95
CA ALA A 902 -12.75 -36.35 -0.51
C ALA A 902 -11.79 -35.24 -0.04
N CYS A 903 -10.88 -34.76 -0.90
CA CYS A 903 -9.98 -33.66 -0.55
C CYS A 903 -10.73 -32.34 -0.28
N LEU A 904 -11.94 -32.16 -0.82
CA LEU A 904 -12.74 -30.94 -0.65
C LEU A 904 -13.23 -30.72 0.78
N TRP A 905 -13.14 -31.72 1.66
CA TRP A 905 -13.44 -31.56 3.08
C TRP A 905 -12.26 -30.97 3.88
N MET A 906 -11.06 -30.90 3.31
CA MET A 906 -9.89 -30.36 4.00
C MET A 906 -9.96 -28.84 4.16
N PRO A 907 -9.71 -28.28 5.37
CA PRO A 907 -9.72 -26.83 5.60
C PRO A 907 -8.82 -26.06 4.64
N ALA A 908 -7.62 -26.58 4.35
CA ALA A 908 -6.66 -25.96 3.42
C ALA A 908 -7.18 -25.85 1.98
N VAL A 909 -8.03 -26.78 1.52
CA VAL A 909 -8.64 -26.71 0.18
C VAL A 909 -9.70 -25.61 0.14
N TRP A 910 -10.52 -25.51 1.18
CA TRP A 910 -11.46 -24.39 1.32
C TRP A 910 -10.74 -23.04 1.41
N ASP A 911 -9.66 -22.95 2.20
CA ASP A 911 -8.90 -21.71 2.35
C ASP A 911 -8.19 -21.32 1.05
N ALA A 912 -7.67 -22.27 0.28
CA ALA A 912 -7.14 -22.04 -1.06
C ALA A 912 -8.23 -21.55 -2.03
N HIS A 913 -9.37 -22.23 -2.08
CA HIS A 913 -10.53 -21.85 -2.89
C HIS A 913 -11.02 -20.44 -2.54
N PHE A 914 -11.24 -20.13 -1.25
CA PHE A 914 -11.74 -18.82 -0.84
C PHE A 914 -10.69 -17.71 -1.01
N SER A 915 -9.40 -17.99 -0.81
CA SER A 915 -8.32 -17.00 -0.97
C SER A 915 -8.08 -16.57 -2.42
N MET A 916 -8.49 -17.37 -3.41
CA MET A 916 -8.50 -16.94 -4.82
C MET A 916 -9.38 -15.70 -4.97
N GLY A 917 -8.80 -14.60 -5.48
CA GLY A 917 -9.50 -13.35 -5.80
C GLY A 917 -9.60 -12.32 -4.66
N ASP A 918 -9.29 -12.67 -3.41
CA ASP A 918 -9.42 -11.74 -2.27
C ASP A 918 -8.20 -10.78 -2.15
N SER A 919 -8.21 -9.79 -3.04
CA SER A 919 -7.18 -8.75 -3.25
C SER A 919 -6.85 -7.85 -2.03
N GLY A 920 -7.41 -8.12 -0.84
CA GLY A 920 -7.17 -7.36 0.38
C GLY A 920 -5.94 -7.81 1.19
N ARG A 921 -5.79 -9.11 1.46
CA ARG A 921 -4.75 -9.62 2.39
C ARG A 921 -3.42 -9.98 1.72
N TRP A 922 -3.43 -10.40 0.45
CA TRP A 922 -2.23 -10.92 -0.24
C TRP A 922 -1.68 -10.03 -1.37
N ALA A 923 -2.36 -8.93 -1.74
CA ALA A 923 -2.01 -8.08 -2.89
C ALA A 923 -0.76 -7.17 -2.71
N GLY A 924 0.12 -7.50 -1.76
CA GLY A 924 1.37 -6.78 -1.51
C GLY A 924 2.42 -6.92 -2.61
N ARG A 925 2.44 -8.05 -3.34
CA ARG A 925 3.39 -8.26 -4.47
C ARG A 925 3.11 -9.41 -5.47
N PHE A 926 2.08 -10.25 -5.29
CA PHE A 926 2.03 -11.56 -5.97
C PHE A 926 1.20 -11.66 -7.26
N PHE A 927 0.05 -10.98 -7.36
CA PHE A 927 -0.84 -11.05 -8.55
C PHE A 927 -0.44 -10.07 -9.66
N ALA A 928 0.80 -10.18 -10.12
CA ALA A 928 1.23 -9.70 -11.45
C ALA A 928 1.66 -10.87 -12.36
N CYS A 929 1.44 -12.10 -11.90
CA CYS A 929 1.40 -13.29 -12.73
C CYS A 929 -0.02 -13.45 -13.27
N ASP A 930 -0.14 -13.85 -14.53
CA ASP A 930 -1.40 -14.26 -15.14
C ASP A 930 -1.81 -15.63 -14.57
N ASP A 931 -2.35 -15.64 -13.36
CA ASP A 931 -3.04 -16.80 -12.79
C ASP A 931 -4.33 -17.04 -13.58
N THR A 932 -4.21 -17.63 -14.78
CA THR A 932 -5.33 -18.11 -15.59
C THR A 932 -5.78 -19.50 -15.14
N VAL A 933 -6.89 -19.97 -15.70
CA VAL A 933 -7.30 -21.38 -15.63
C VAL A 933 -6.16 -22.30 -16.09
N ASP A 934 -5.40 -21.91 -17.12
CA ASP A 934 -4.25 -22.65 -17.64
C ASP A 934 -3.12 -22.77 -16.61
N SER A 935 -2.85 -21.72 -15.83
CA SER A 935 -1.84 -21.73 -14.76
C SER A 935 -2.20 -22.73 -13.65
N ILE A 936 -3.49 -22.85 -13.30
CA ILE A 936 -4.00 -23.85 -12.34
C ILE A 936 -3.89 -25.27 -12.91
N LEU A 937 -4.32 -25.46 -14.17
CA LEU A 937 -4.19 -26.74 -14.89
C LEU A 937 -2.72 -27.18 -15.02
N HIS A 938 -1.82 -26.22 -15.27
CA HIS A 938 -0.38 -26.45 -15.39
C HIS A 938 0.21 -26.88 -14.05
N TRP A 939 -0.07 -26.15 -12.96
CA TRP A 939 0.35 -26.55 -11.61
C TRP A 939 -0.15 -27.95 -11.25
N ALA A 940 -1.43 -28.24 -11.50
CA ALA A 940 -2.04 -29.52 -11.15
C ALA A 940 -1.41 -30.69 -11.91
N ASN A 941 -1.06 -30.50 -13.18
CA ASN A 941 -0.40 -31.55 -13.98
C ASN A 941 1.11 -31.68 -13.70
N GLN A 942 1.80 -30.60 -13.32
CA GLN A 942 3.24 -30.66 -12.98
C GLN A 942 3.52 -31.13 -11.55
N HIS A 943 2.75 -30.66 -10.57
CA HIS A 943 3.03 -30.82 -9.15
C HIS A 943 2.02 -31.72 -8.45
N LEU A 944 0.72 -31.39 -8.49
CA LEU A 944 -0.31 -32.17 -7.78
C LEU A 944 -0.32 -33.63 -8.25
N LYS A 945 -0.31 -33.89 -9.57
CA LYS A 945 -0.26 -35.24 -10.16
C LYS A 945 0.95 -36.08 -9.71
N ARG A 946 2.05 -35.45 -9.26
CA ARG A 946 3.26 -36.12 -8.74
C ARG A 946 3.28 -36.25 -7.22
N HIS A 947 2.33 -35.63 -6.53
CA HIS A 947 2.27 -35.60 -5.07
C HIS A 947 1.77 -36.96 -4.54
N PRO A 948 2.33 -37.49 -3.42
CA PRO A 948 1.96 -38.80 -2.87
C PRO A 948 0.46 -39.03 -2.65
N ILE A 949 -0.27 -37.96 -2.30
CA ILE A 949 -1.73 -37.90 -2.19
C ILE A 949 -2.51 -38.42 -3.43
N CYS A 950 -1.94 -38.33 -4.63
CA CYS A 950 -2.59 -38.83 -5.87
C CYS A 950 -2.29 -40.31 -6.14
N GLY A 951 -1.44 -40.96 -5.34
CA GLY A 951 -1.19 -42.40 -5.43
C GLY A 951 -2.31 -43.20 -4.77
N SER A 952 -2.56 -44.43 -5.20
CA SER A 952 -3.60 -45.30 -4.61
C SER A 952 -3.17 -46.07 -3.35
N VAL A 953 -1.91 -45.95 -2.93
CA VAL A 953 -1.30 -46.76 -1.85
C VAL A 953 -0.46 -45.91 -0.87
N GLY A 954 -0.37 -44.59 -1.07
CA GLY A 954 0.37 -43.69 -0.18
C GLY A 954 -0.39 -43.42 1.13
N PRO A 955 0.32 -43.18 2.26
CA PRO A 955 -0.33 -42.90 3.55
C PRO A 955 -1.24 -41.66 3.48
N GLU A 956 -0.90 -40.65 2.68
CA GLU A 956 -1.70 -39.45 2.44
C GLU A 956 -3.08 -39.80 1.83
N SER A 957 -3.07 -40.68 0.82
CA SER A 957 -4.26 -41.12 0.08
C SER A 957 -5.14 -42.05 0.90
N LEU A 958 -4.53 -42.95 1.68
CA LEU A 958 -5.23 -43.77 2.66
C LEU A 958 -5.87 -42.91 3.76
N ALA A 959 -5.20 -41.86 4.23
CA ALA A 959 -5.74 -40.93 5.21
C ALA A 959 -6.93 -40.12 4.64
N ILE A 960 -6.85 -39.63 3.39
CA ILE A 960 -8.00 -38.98 2.73
C ILE A 960 -9.17 -39.95 2.50
N SER A 961 -8.88 -41.21 2.16
CA SER A 961 -9.92 -42.24 2.05
C SER A 961 -10.61 -42.49 3.39
N ALA A 962 -9.85 -42.52 4.49
CA ALA A 962 -10.41 -42.63 5.84
C ALA A 962 -11.19 -41.37 6.28
N VAL A 963 -10.79 -40.16 5.85
CA VAL A 963 -11.59 -38.93 6.03
C VAL A 963 -12.95 -39.08 5.34
N ALA A 964 -13.00 -39.71 4.16
CA ALA A 964 -14.24 -39.99 3.45
C ALA A 964 -15.13 -41.00 4.18
N GLU A 965 -14.56 -42.07 4.72
CA GLU A 965 -15.29 -43.05 5.53
C GLU A 965 -15.91 -42.41 6.78
N VAL A 966 -15.15 -41.56 7.49
CA VAL A 966 -15.66 -40.84 8.67
C VAL A 966 -16.79 -39.86 8.30
N ILE A 967 -16.64 -39.07 7.23
CA ILE A 967 -17.64 -38.08 6.84
C ILE A 967 -18.91 -38.72 6.26
N THR A 968 -18.79 -39.82 5.51
CA THR A 968 -19.96 -40.57 4.99
C THR A 968 -20.81 -41.21 6.10
N CYS A 969 -20.26 -41.48 7.30
CA CYS A 969 -21.06 -41.90 8.46
C CYS A 969 -22.12 -40.87 8.89
N PHE A 970 -21.94 -39.58 8.57
CA PHE A 970 -22.89 -38.51 8.94
C PHE A 970 -24.04 -38.32 7.93
N GLY A 971 -24.03 -39.04 6.80
CA GLY A 971 -25.11 -39.05 5.82
C GLY A 971 -24.58 -39.30 4.40
N PRO A 972 -25.47 -39.58 3.43
CA PRO A 972 -25.06 -39.74 2.05
C PRO A 972 -24.35 -38.48 1.56
N VAL A 973 -23.14 -38.67 1.04
CA VAL A 973 -22.42 -37.68 0.24
C VAL A 973 -23.11 -37.55 -1.11
N PHE A 974 -22.91 -36.42 -1.79
CA PHE A 974 -23.35 -36.17 -3.17
C PHE A 974 -23.26 -37.44 -4.01
N SER A 975 -24.39 -37.92 -4.54
CA SER A 975 -24.45 -39.24 -5.18
C SER A 975 -23.43 -39.29 -6.33
N PRO A 976 -22.52 -40.29 -6.37
CA PRO A 976 -21.57 -40.43 -7.48
C PRO A 976 -22.25 -40.50 -8.85
N ALA A 977 -23.52 -40.92 -8.91
CA ALA A 977 -24.32 -40.90 -10.12
C ALA A 977 -24.49 -39.50 -10.72
N VAL A 978 -24.56 -38.45 -9.89
CA VAL A 978 -24.68 -37.06 -10.36
C VAL A 978 -23.37 -36.61 -11.00
N TYR A 979 -22.23 -36.78 -10.31
CA TYR A 979 -20.92 -36.46 -10.88
C TYR A 979 -20.65 -37.25 -12.18
N ASN A 980 -20.95 -38.56 -12.16
CA ASN A 980 -20.79 -39.43 -13.33
C ASN A 980 -21.75 -39.08 -14.49
N SER A 981 -22.85 -38.35 -14.25
CA SER A 981 -23.75 -37.87 -15.31
C SER A 981 -23.24 -36.64 -16.07
N TYR A 982 -22.27 -35.91 -15.51
CA TYR A 982 -21.61 -34.77 -16.16
C TYR A 982 -20.25 -35.11 -16.79
N GLN A 983 -19.68 -36.28 -16.46
CA GLN A 983 -18.54 -36.82 -17.20
C GLN A 983 -18.96 -37.12 -18.66
N PRO A 984 -18.33 -36.52 -19.68
CA PRO A 984 -18.60 -36.92 -21.06
C PRO A 984 -18.23 -38.40 -21.23
N ALA A 985 -19.09 -39.16 -21.91
CA ALA A 985 -18.82 -40.58 -22.17
C ALA A 985 -17.42 -40.72 -22.81
N PRO A 986 -16.54 -41.57 -22.25
CA PRO A 986 -15.17 -41.69 -22.75
C PRO A 986 -15.20 -42.07 -24.22
N GLU A 987 -14.50 -41.31 -25.07
CA GLU A 987 -14.45 -41.59 -26.50
C GLU A 987 -14.03 -43.04 -26.73
N PRO A 988 -14.76 -43.81 -27.57
CA PRO A 988 -14.44 -45.20 -27.80
C PRO A 988 -13.06 -45.30 -28.46
N LEU A 989 -12.09 -45.82 -27.70
CA LEU A 989 -10.74 -46.10 -28.19
C LEU A 989 -10.83 -47.00 -29.42
N PHE A 990 -10.56 -46.43 -30.59
CA PHE A 990 -10.38 -47.16 -31.83
C PHE A 990 -9.15 -48.06 -31.72
N LEU A 991 -9.38 -49.31 -31.30
CA LEU A 991 -8.39 -50.38 -31.38
C LEU A 991 -8.10 -50.68 -32.87
N PRO A 992 -6.83 -50.61 -33.32
CA PRO A 992 -6.47 -51.10 -34.64
C PRO A 992 -6.56 -52.63 -34.64
N SER A 993 -7.32 -53.20 -35.58
CA SER A 993 -7.38 -54.65 -35.77
C SER A 993 -6.06 -55.18 -36.33
N GLY A 994 -5.31 -55.94 -35.52
CA GLY A 994 -4.10 -56.65 -35.94
C GLY A 994 -3.96 -57.97 -35.19
N THR A 995 -4.09 -59.09 -35.89
CA THR A 995 -3.95 -60.45 -35.35
C THR A 995 -2.51 -60.79 -34.97
N PRO A 996 -2.27 -61.59 -33.91
CA PRO A 996 -0.93 -61.99 -33.50
C PRO A 996 -0.44 -63.24 -34.25
N GLU A 997 0.86 -63.27 -34.60
CA GLU A 997 1.61 -64.50 -34.88
C GLU A 997 2.80 -64.66 -33.90
N PRO A 998 3.28 -65.89 -33.63
CA PRO A 998 4.08 -66.18 -32.44
C PRO A 998 5.54 -66.61 -32.70
N LEU A 999 6.40 -66.38 -31.69
CA LEU A 999 7.76 -66.94 -31.53
C LEU A 999 8.76 -66.43 -32.61
N GLU A 1000 10.09 -66.41 -32.43
CA GLU A 1000 11.02 -67.24 -31.67
C GLU A 1000 12.40 -66.52 -31.54
N GLY A 1001 13.41 -67.05 -30.82
CA GLY A 1001 14.83 -66.79 -31.17
C GLY A 1001 15.74 -65.93 -30.24
N SER A 1002 16.20 -66.54 -29.14
CA SER A 1002 17.62 -66.67 -28.71
C SER A 1002 18.70 -65.57 -28.92
N SER A 1003 19.50 -65.32 -27.85
CA SER A 1003 20.98 -65.07 -27.82
C SER A 1003 21.58 -63.82 -28.52
N THR A 1004 22.68 -63.17 -28.09
CA THR A 1004 23.63 -63.26 -26.95
C THR A 1004 24.52 -61.98 -26.92
N SER A 1005 25.35 -61.83 -25.88
CA SER A 1005 26.71 -61.24 -25.94
C SER A 1005 26.97 -59.75 -25.66
N SER A 1006 27.93 -59.57 -24.72
CA SER A 1006 29.05 -58.61 -24.67
C SER A 1006 28.96 -57.22 -24.00
N THR A 1007 29.33 -57.24 -22.71
CA THR A 1007 30.35 -56.40 -22.03
C THR A 1007 30.13 -54.89 -21.75
N PRO A 1008 30.72 -54.35 -20.66
CA PRO A 1008 30.34 -53.05 -20.08
C PRO A 1008 31.32 -51.90 -20.37
N HIS A 1009 30.87 -50.64 -20.30
CA HIS A 1009 31.63 -49.46 -19.83
C HIS A 1009 30.71 -48.21 -19.65
N PRO A 1010 31.19 -47.08 -19.08
CA PRO A 1010 30.49 -46.46 -17.94
C PRO A 1010 29.48 -45.38 -18.32
N SER A 1011 28.38 -45.32 -17.57
CA SER A 1011 27.42 -44.22 -17.63
C SER A 1011 27.94 -43.00 -16.87
N THR A 1012 28.28 -41.94 -17.60
CA THR A 1012 28.49 -40.60 -17.07
C THR A 1012 27.18 -40.01 -16.52
N SER A 1013 27.31 -39.15 -15.51
CA SER A 1013 26.19 -38.42 -14.90
C SER A 1013 25.46 -37.54 -15.92
N SER A 1014 24.17 -37.78 -16.13
CA SER A 1014 23.27 -36.86 -16.84
C SER A 1014 22.41 -36.09 -15.82
N ILE A 1015 22.46 -34.77 -15.91
CA ILE A 1015 21.67 -33.83 -15.11
C ILE A 1015 20.21 -33.86 -15.61
N PRO A 1016 19.18 -33.81 -14.74
CA PRO A 1016 17.79 -33.78 -15.20
C PRO A 1016 17.47 -32.42 -15.84
N TYR A 1017 17.08 -32.43 -17.12
CA TYR A 1017 16.61 -31.23 -17.81
C TYR A 1017 15.25 -30.79 -17.27
N THR A 1018 15.13 -29.52 -16.86
CA THR A 1018 13.86 -28.87 -16.52
C THR A 1018 12.99 -28.68 -17.77
N THR A 1019 11.70 -28.96 -17.62
CA THR A 1019 10.74 -29.04 -18.74
C THR A 1019 10.50 -27.72 -19.45
N THR A 1020 10.79 -27.72 -20.76
CA THR A 1020 10.48 -26.64 -21.71
C THR A 1020 8.98 -26.37 -21.79
N THR A 1021 8.58 -25.10 -21.71
CA THR A 1021 7.26 -24.66 -22.15
C THR A 1021 7.13 -24.95 -23.65
N ILE A 1022 6.22 -25.83 -24.04
CA ILE A 1022 5.95 -26.08 -25.46
C ILE A 1022 5.21 -24.86 -26.00
N LEU A 1023 5.97 -23.91 -26.56
CA LEU A 1023 5.42 -22.87 -27.44
C LEU A 1023 4.56 -23.56 -28.50
N ASN A 1024 3.35 -23.02 -28.72
CA ASN A 1024 2.46 -23.52 -29.76
C ASN A 1024 3.25 -23.62 -31.08
N GLN A 1025 3.19 -24.76 -31.76
CA GLN A 1025 3.94 -24.98 -33.00
C GLN A 1025 3.63 -23.89 -34.05
N GLU A 1026 2.41 -23.36 -34.04
CA GLU A 1026 1.99 -22.25 -34.89
C GLU A 1026 2.67 -20.91 -34.51
N GLU A 1027 2.72 -20.59 -33.22
CA GLU A 1027 3.41 -19.38 -32.71
C GLU A 1027 4.93 -19.46 -32.95
N MET A 1028 5.52 -20.63 -32.71
CA MET A 1028 6.93 -20.90 -33.02
C MET A 1028 7.19 -20.77 -34.53
N ALA A 1029 6.30 -21.28 -35.39
CA ALA A 1029 6.42 -21.12 -36.84
C ALA A 1029 6.31 -19.64 -37.28
N ILE A 1030 5.41 -18.86 -36.67
CA ILE A 1030 5.28 -17.41 -36.91
C ILE A 1030 6.57 -16.69 -36.50
N PHE A 1031 7.09 -16.96 -35.30
CA PHE A 1031 8.33 -16.37 -34.80
C PHE A 1031 9.53 -16.73 -35.68
N LEU A 1032 9.70 -18.01 -36.04
CA LEU A 1032 10.77 -18.45 -36.93
C LEU A 1032 10.67 -17.81 -38.31
N ASN A 1033 9.46 -17.63 -38.86
CA ASN A 1033 9.26 -16.95 -40.15
C ASN A 1033 9.57 -15.44 -40.07
N GLN A 1034 9.28 -14.78 -38.95
CA GLN A 1034 9.72 -13.40 -38.67
C GLN A 1034 11.24 -13.31 -38.59
N ILE A 1035 11.90 -14.19 -37.85
CA ILE A 1035 13.38 -14.26 -37.78
C ILE A 1035 13.99 -14.51 -39.16
N HIS A 1036 13.46 -15.48 -39.93
CA HIS A 1036 13.89 -15.75 -41.31
C HIS A 1036 13.71 -14.54 -42.24
N THR A 1037 12.66 -13.75 -42.04
CA THR A 1037 12.42 -12.51 -42.79
C THR A 1037 13.46 -11.43 -42.49
N LEU A 1038 14.05 -11.43 -41.28
CA LEU A 1038 15.07 -10.46 -40.85
C LEU A 1038 16.52 -10.95 -41.08
N LEU A 1039 16.75 -12.24 -41.39
CA LEU A 1039 18.09 -12.76 -41.71
C LEU A 1039 18.83 -12.00 -42.83
N PRO A 1040 18.19 -11.47 -43.89
CA PRO A 1040 18.89 -10.61 -44.86
C PRO A 1040 19.49 -9.36 -44.22
N ILE A 1041 18.76 -8.70 -43.32
CA ILE A 1041 19.24 -7.54 -42.55
C ILE A 1041 20.40 -7.96 -41.62
N ALA A 1042 20.33 -9.15 -41.02
CA ALA A 1042 21.42 -9.67 -40.20
C ALA A 1042 22.71 -9.91 -41.00
N ARG A 1043 22.58 -10.35 -42.25
CA ARG A 1043 23.71 -10.61 -43.18
C ARG A 1043 24.24 -9.35 -43.86
N ASN A 1044 23.37 -8.36 -44.09
CA ASN A 1044 23.74 -7.06 -44.65
C ASN A 1044 22.94 -5.95 -43.95
N PRO A 1045 23.47 -5.35 -42.86
CA PRO A 1045 22.77 -4.32 -42.11
C PRO A 1045 22.56 -3.00 -42.88
N ASP A 1046 23.22 -2.79 -44.02
CA ASP A 1046 22.96 -1.64 -44.89
C ASP A 1046 21.60 -1.72 -45.60
N LEU A 1047 20.96 -2.89 -45.63
CA LEU A 1047 19.55 -3.04 -46.03
C LEU A 1047 18.58 -2.27 -45.12
N LEU A 1048 18.99 -1.81 -43.93
CA LEU A 1048 18.21 -0.88 -43.11
C LEU A 1048 18.26 0.57 -43.61
N LEU A 1049 19.21 0.92 -44.47
CA LEU A 1049 19.39 2.28 -45.01
C LEU A 1049 18.69 2.47 -46.36
N HIS A 1050 18.34 1.39 -47.05
CA HIS A 1050 17.62 1.43 -48.32
C HIS A 1050 16.11 1.30 -48.08
N LYS A 1051 15.34 2.32 -48.49
CA LYS A 1051 13.87 2.26 -48.44
C LYS A 1051 13.36 1.09 -49.27
N ILE A 1052 12.54 0.23 -48.66
CA ILE A 1052 11.78 -0.79 -49.39
C ILE A 1052 10.78 -0.06 -50.31
N PRO A 1053 10.69 -0.42 -51.61
CA PRO A 1053 9.70 0.19 -52.50
C PRO A 1053 8.27 -0.15 -52.05
N ASN A 1054 7.36 0.82 -52.11
CA ASN A 1054 5.96 0.67 -51.70
C ASN A 1054 5.32 -0.55 -52.37
N ALA A 1055 4.76 -1.46 -51.57
CA ALA A 1055 4.05 -2.65 -52.02
C ALA A 1055 2.53 -2.45 -51.89
N SER A 1056 1.77 -3.12 -52.76
CA SER A 1056 0.31 -2.94 -52.88
C SER A 1056 -0.46 -4.24 -53.21
N THR A 1057 0.08 -5.41 -52.88
CA THR A 1057 -0.59 -6.72 -53.01
C THR A 1057 -0.08 -7.72 -51.98
N LEU A 1058 -0.88 -8.74 -51.62
CA LEU A 1058 -0.76 -9.70 -50.49
C LEU A 1058 0.64 -10.17 -49.99
N ALA A 1059 1.71 -10.05 -50.78
CA ALA A 1059 3.09 -10.01 -50.28
C ALA A 1059 3.33 -8.91 -49.22
N ASP A 1060 2.42 -7.92 -49.13
CA ASP A 1060 2.45 -6.79 -48.21
C ASP A 1060 2.68 -7.18 -46.75
N LYS A 1061 2.19 -8.31 -46.23
CA LYS A 1061 2.41 -8.65 -44.80
C LYS A 1061 3.91 -8.77 -44.45
N LYS A 1062 4.72 -9.31 -45.36
CA LYS A 1062 6.18 -9.42 -45.16
C LYS A 1062 6.86 -8.06 -45.30
N ASN A 1063 6.41 -7.25 -46.26
CA ASN A 1063 6.94 -5.91 -46.50
C ASN A 1063 6.54 -4.93 -45.39
N ASN A 1064 5.36 -5.07 -44.81
CA ASN A 1064 4.87 -4.28 -43.67
C ASN A 1064 5.69 -4.59 -42.42
N PHE A 1065 5.93 -5.88 -42.10
CA PHE A 1065 6.82 -6.24 -40.99
C PHE A 1065 8.25 -5.71 -41.18
N LEU A 1066 8.79 -5.78 -42.40
CA LEU A 1066 10.10 -5.19 -42.72
C LEU A 1066 10.09 -3.66 -42.63
N ALA A 1067 9.05 -2.98 -43.11
CA ALA A 1067 8.88 -1.54 -43.01
C ALA A 1067 8.73 -1.07 -41.54
N ASP A 1068 7.99 -1.83 -40.73
CA ASP A 1068 7.85 -1.61 -39.29
C ASP A 1068 9.20 -1.73 -38.56
N VAL A 1069 10.01 -2.73 -38.92
CA VAL A 1069 11.37 -2.92 -38.37
C VAL A 1069 12.34 -1.85 -38.90
N GLN A 1070 12.20 -1.40 -40.15
CA GLN A 1070 13.00 -0.28 -40.68
C GLN A 1070 12.66 1.05 -39.99
N ALA A 1071 11.37 1.33 -39.74
CA ALA A 1071 10.92 2.57 -39.09
C ALA A 1071 11.50 2.76 -37.68
N ASP A 1072 11.59 1.68 -36.90
CA ASP A 1072 12.11 1.73 -35.52
C ASP A 1072 13.05 0.56 -35.19
N SER A 1073 14.13 0.41 -35.97
CA SER A 1073 15.09 -0.70 -35.82
C SER A 1073 15.71 -0.82 -34.42
N ASP A 1074 15.96 0.30 -33.73
CA ASP A 1074 16.49 0.31 -32.35
C ASP A 1074 15.52 -0.32 -31.32
N ARG A 1075 14.22 -0.41 -31.63
CA ARG A 1075 13.21 -1.05 -30.77
C ARG A 1075 12.74 -2.41 -31.31
N ARG A 1076 12.61 -2.55 -32.62
CA ARG A 1076 11.91 -3.65 -33.29
C ARG A 1076 12.82 -4.70 -33.95
N LEU A 1077 14.12 -4.42 -34.10
CA LEU A 1077 15.07 -5.42 -34.60
C LEU A 1077 15.52 -6.33 -33.43
N PRO A 1078 15.35 -7.66 -33.50
CA PRO A 1078 15.80 -8.57 -32.44
C PRO A 1078 17.34 -8.61 -32.34
N PHE A 1079 18.03 -8.40 -33.46
CA PHE A 1079 19.49 -8.28 -33.54
C PHE A 1079 19.96 -6.88 -33.10
N ARG A 1080 19.81 -6.56 -31.81
CA ARG A 1080 19.98 -5.19 -31.28
C ARG A 1080 21.30 -4.49 -31.64
N ASP A 1081 22.41 -5.20 -31.73
CA ASP A 1081 23.69 -4.59 -32.11
C ASP A 1081 23.79 -4.18 -33.60
N LEU A 1082 22.86 -4.66 -34.44
CA LEU A 1082 22.74 -4.28 -35.84
C LEU A 1082 21.77 -3.11 -36.06
N ALA A 1083 21.05 -2.66 -35.02
CA ALA A 1083 20.16 -1.51 -35.10
C ALA A 1083 20.94 -0.22 -35.43
N ILE A 1084 20.30 0.71 -36.14
CA ILE A 1084 21.01 1.84 -36.79
C ILE A 1084 21.78 2.70 -35.78
N SER A 1085 21.18 3.07 -34.65
CA SER A 1085 21.88 3.91 -33.66
C SER A 1085 23.03 3.16 -32.99
N ARG A 1086 22.84 1.87 -32.67
CA ARG A 1086 23.86 1.02 -32.04
C ARG A 1086 25.04 0.77 -32.99
N ARG A 1087 24.78 0.38 -34.24
CA ARG A 1087 25.79 0.15 -35.27
C ARG A 1087 26.66 1.40 -35.51
N ARG A 1088 26.04 2.58 -35.60
CA ARG A 1088 26.78 3.85 -35.73
C ARG A 1088 27.62 4.18 -34.49
N SER A 1089 27.12 3.88 -33.29
CA SER A 1089 27.89 4.14 -32.06
C SER A 1089 29.16 3.27 -31.93
N LEU A 1090 29.18 2.11 -32.60
CA LEU A 1090 30.28 1.15 -32.65
C LEU A 1090 31.22 1.35 -33.87
N ALA A 1091 30.79 2.10 -34.88
CA ALA A 1091 31.55 2.34 -36.10
C ALA A 1091 32.83 3.17 -35.85
N PRO A 1092 33.83 3.16 -36.75
CA PRO A 1092 34.95 4.11 -36.71
C PRO A 1092 34.45 5.55 -36.61
N GLY A 1093 35.10 6.37 -35.77
CA GLY A 1093 34.61 7.71 -35.43
C GLY A 1093 33.51 7.75 -34.35
N GLY A 1094 32.89 6.63 -33.99
CA GLY A 1094 31.86 6.54 -32.94
C GLY A 1094 32.43 6.52 -31.51
N PRO A 1095 31.58 6.72 -30.48
CA PRO A 1095 31.98 6.73 -29.07
C PRO A 1095 32.50 5.38 -28.54
N TYR A 1096 32.02 4.26 -29.11
CA TYR A 1096 32.44 2.90 -28.72
C TYR A 1096 33.40 2.27 -29.74
N SER A 1097 33.98 3.05 -30.66
CA SER A 1097 35.05 2.57 -31.53
C SER A 1097 36.28 2.18 -30.69
N ALA A 1098 37.13 1.28 -31.21
CA ALA A 1098 38.36 0.91 -30.52
C ALA A 1098 39.31 2.10 -30.25
N GLU A 1099 39.22 3.14 -31.08
CA GLU A 1099 39.96 4.40 -30.96
C GLU A 1099 39.46 5.27 -29.79
N HIS A 1100 38.14 5.32 -29.57
CA HIS A 1100 37.53 6.26 -28.60
C HIS A 1100 37.07 5.63 -27.29
N LEU A 1101 36.84 4.32 -27.24
CA LEU A 1101 36.26 3.60 -26.09
C LEU A 1101 36.99 3.86 -24.76
N ARG A 1102 38.30 4.17 -24.80
CA ARG A 1102 39.15 4.46 -23.63
C ARG A 1102 39.60 5.93 -23.54
N THR A 1103 38.87 6.84 -24.17
CA THR A 1103 39.17 8.29 -24.18
C THR A 1103 38.07 9.09 -23.48
N HIS A 1104 38.43 10.25 -22.92
CA HIS A 1104 37.44 11.17 -22.31
C HIS A 1104 36.39 11.64 -23.33
N ALA A 1105 36.83 11.93 -24.56
CA ALA A 1105 35.96 12.28 -25.69
C ALA A 1105 34.94 11.16 -26.00
N GLY A 1106 35.38 9.91 -26.09
CA GLY A 1106 34.52 8.76 -26.31
C GLY A 1106 33.53 8.51 -25.18
N PHE A 1107 33.97 8.65 -23.92
CA PHE A 1107 33.10 8.52 -22.75
C PHE A 1107 32.00 9.60 -22.71
N PHE A 1108 32.35 10.88 -22.90
CA PHE A 1108 31.36 11.96 -22.99
C PHE A 1108 30.39 11.74 -24.15
N SER A 1109 30.91 11.33 -25.31
CA SER A 1109 30.11 11.00 -26.50
C SER A 1109 29.19 9.79 -26.28
N ALA A 1110 29.60 8.82 -25.48
CA ALA A 1110 28.78 7.67 -25.08
C ALA A 1110 27.61 8.09 -24.16
N LEU A 1111 27.81 9.09 -23.29
CA LEU A 1111 26.76 9.69 -22.48
C LEU A 1111 25.76 10.47 -23.34
N VAL A 1112 26.25 11.32 -24.25
CA VAL A 1112 25.43 12.03 -25.26
C VAL A 1112 24.61 11.04 -26.09
N TYR A 1113 25.25 9.97 -26.57
CA TYR A 1113 24.58 8.86 -27.24
C TYR A 1113 23.45 8.28 -26.38
N ARG A 1114 23.76 7.78 -25.18
CA ARG A 1114 22.78 7.02 -24.37
C ARG A 1114 21.66 7.89 -23.81
N ARG A 1115 21.92 9.17 -23.50
CA ARG A 1115 20.93 10.07 -22.88
C ARG A 1115 20.15 10.93 -23.88
N ILE A 1116 20.75 11.26 -25.03
CA ILE A 1116 20.19 12.26 -25.95
C ILE A 1116 19.94 11.65 -27.32
N THR A 1117 20.97 11.16 -28.02
CA THR A 1117 20.87 10.87 -29.46
C THR A 1117 20.48 9.43 -29.82
N HIS A 1118 20.45 8.47 -28.87
CA HIS A 1118 19.99 7.09 -29.13
C HIS A 1118 18.56 7.07 -29.70
N ASN A 1119 18.37 6.40 -30.84
CA ASN A 1119 17.11 6.33 -31.61
C ASN A 1119 16.55 7.72 -32.04
N SER A 1120 17.44 8.71 -32.19
CA SER A 1120 17.12 10.03 -32.78
C SER A 1120 17.20 10.04 -34.30
N GLN A 1121 16.59 11.04 -34.94
CA GLN A 1121 16.68 11.23 -36.39
C GLN A 1121 18.11 11.58 -36.84
N TYR A 1122 18.88 12.27 -35.97
CA TYR A 1122 20.31 12.53 -36.16
C TYR A 1122 21.11 11.23 -36.35
N LEU A 1123 20.91 10.23 -35.47
CA LEU A 1123 21.56 8.93 -35.63
C LEU A 1123 20.95 8.05 -36.74
N LYS A 1124 19.69 8.24 -37.13
CA LYS A 1124 19.12 7.54 -38.29
C LYS A 1124 19.65 8.07 -39.64
N THR A 1125 20.21 9.28 -39.68
CA THR A 1125 20.64 9.95 -40.93
C THR A 1125 22.15 9.86 -41.15
N THR A 1126 22.59 9.13 -42.19
CA THR A 1126 24.02 8.92 -42.52
C THR A 1126 24.78 10.19 -42.91
N ALA A 1127 24.09 11.27 -43.27
CA ALA A 1127 24.69 12.55 -43.68
C ALA A 1127 25.41 13.32 -42.56
N HIS A 1128 25.30 12.91 -41.29
CA HIS A 1128 25.95 13.56 -40.16
C HIS A 1128 27.21 12.78 -39.72
N PRO A 1129 28.44 13.20 -40.05
CA PRO A 1129 29.65 12.43 -39.72
C PRO A 1129 30.05 12.54 -38.24
N GLN A 1130 29.61 13.58 -37.52
CA GLN A 1130 30.03 13.83 -36.15
C GLN A 1130 29.31 12.91 -35.16
N LEU A 1131 29.97 11.82 -34.78
CA LEU A 1131 29.55 10.90 -33.73
C LEU A 1131 30.39 11.05 -32.44
N LEU A 1132 31.52 11.77 -32.52
CA LEU A 1132 32.38 12.15 -31.41
C LEU A 1132 32.23 13.64 -31.09
N PHE A 1133 32.00 13.91 -29.81
CA PHE A 1133 31.99 15.22 -29.17
C PHE A 1133 33.19 15.24 -28.20
N PRO A 1134 34.32 15.86 -28.56
CA PRO A 1134 35.49 15.87 -27.69
C PRO A 1134 35.30 16.73 -26.44
N THR A 1135 34.40 17.71 -26.48
CA THR A 1135 34.10 18.64 -25.39
C THR A 1135 32.60 18.95 -25.33
N LEU A 1136 32.17 19.56 -24.23
CA LEU A 1136 30.82 20.10 -24.09
C LEU A 1136 30.54 21.20 -25.14
N ASP A 1137 31.52 22.05 -25.48
CA ASP A 1137 31.36 23.08 -26.50
C ASP A 1137 31.14 22.49 -27.91
N ALA A 1138 31.78 21.36 -28.21
CA ALA A 1138 31.53 20.63 -29.45
C ALA A 1138 30.12 20.04 -29.51
N TRP A 1139 29.53 19.67 -28.37
CA TRP A 1139 28.11 19.32 -28.29
C TRP A 1139 27.21 20.55 -28.43
N ASN A 1140 27.46 21.62 -27.67
CA ASN A 1140 26.67 22.85 -27.70
C ASN A 1140 26.62 23.47 -29.10
N THR A 1141 27.71 23.38 -29.86
CA THR A 1141 27.78 23.81 -31.26
C THR A 1141 26.86 22.98 -32.17
N LEU A 1142 26.76 21.67 -31.94
CA LEU A 1142 25.80 20.81 -32.65
C LEU A 1142 24.35 21.08 -32.20
N GLU A 1143 24.11 21.27 -30.91
CA GLU A 1143 22.79 21.60 -30.34
C GLU A 1143 22.24 22.92 -30.90
N ALA A 1144 23.09 23.93 -31.07
CA ALA A 1144 22.72 25.20 -31.70
C ALA A 1144 22.43 25.08 -33.21
N ALA A 1145 22.96 24.05 -33.89
CA ALA A 1145 22.84 23.85 -35.33
C ALA A 1145 21.62 22.99 -35.76
N HIS A 1146 20.92 22.36 -34.82
CA HIS A 1146 19.84 21.41 -35.13
C HIS A 1146 18.65 21.52 -34.16
N ASP A 1147 17.44 21.18 -34.65
CA ASP A 1147 16.23 21.12 -33.81
C ASP A 1147 16.33 20.03 -32.73
N GLU A 1148 15.78 20.29 -31.53
CA GLU A 1148 15.82 19.36 -30.40
C GLU A 1148 15.20 17.99 -30.74
N LYS A 1149 14.14 17.95 -31.57
CA LYS A 1149 13.48 16.70 -31.98
C LYS A 1149 14.32 15.90 -32.99
N HIS A 1150 15.21 16.55 -33.73
CA HIS A 1150 16.16 15.88 -34.62
C HIS A 1150 17.26 15.18 -33.81
N LEU A 1151 17.79 15.88 -32.81
CA LEU A 1151 18.85 15.39 -31.92
C LEU A 1151 18.35 14.44 -30.83
N CYS A 1152 17.13 14.59 -30.33
CA CYS A 1152 16.60 13.85 -29.19
C CYS A 1152 15.20 13.29 -29.43
N ASN A 1153 15.12 11.96 -29.61
CA ASN A 1153 13.85 11.25 -29.55
C ASN A 1153 13.48 10.99 -28.08
N ARG A 1154 12.48 11.71 -27.57
CA ARG A 1154 12.01 11.59 -26.18
C ARG A 1154 11.34 10.24 -25.86
N ASN A 1155 10.95 9.47 -26.87
CA ASN A 1155 10.30 8.16 -26.74
C ASN A 1155 11.25 6.98 -27.03
N ALA A 1156 12.56 7.24 -27.17
CA ALA A 1156 13.54 6.25 -27.60
C ALA A 1156 13.75 5.05 -26.65
N TYR A 1157 13.25 5.11 -25.41
CA TYR A 1157 13.16 3.97 -24.49
C TYR A 1157 11.71 3.65 -24.07
N GLY A 1158 10.72 4.10 -24.85
CA GLY A 1158 9.30 3.99 -24.54
C GLY A 1158 8.74 5.16 -23.73
N ALA A 1159 7.41 5.15 -23.57
CA ALA A 1159 6.62 6.31 -23.14
C ALA A 1159 7.03 6.88 -21.77
N GLN A 1160 7.55 6.04 -20.86
CA GLN A 1160 8.03 6.47 -19.55
C GLN A 1160 9.21 7.46 -19.62
N THR A 1161 9.93 7.56 -20.76
CA THR A 1161 11.05 8.50 -20.94
C THR A 1161 10.68 9.87 -21.51
N LEU A 1162 9.42 10.08 -21.91
CA LEU A 1162 8.94 11.30 -22.58
C LEU A 1162 9.21 12.61 -21.81
N LYS A 1163 9.24 12.55 -20.46
CA LYS A 1163 9.48 13.70 -19.58
C LYS A 1163 10.95 13.88 -19.16
N GLN A 1164 11.85 12.96 -19.52
CA GLN A 1164 13.21 12.90 -18.97
C GLN A 1164 14.33 13.04 -20.01
N ARG A 1165 14.04 12.98 -21.31
CA ARG A 1165 15.03 13.14 -22.39
C ARG A 1165 14.86 14.50 -23.09
N GLN A 1166 15.95 15.26 -23.13
CA GLN A 1166 16.08 16.56 -23.80
C GLN A 1166 17.57 16.82 -24.07
N CYS A 1167 17.93 17.66 -25.04
CA CYS A 1167 19.34 17.95 -25.35
C CYS A 1167 20.11 18.57 -24.18
N LYS A 1168 19.44 19.40 -23.38
CA LYS A 1168 19.95 19.99 -22.13
C LYS A 1168 20.47 18.96 -21.10
N ASN A 1169 20.16 17.67 -21.26
CA ASN A 1169 20.72 16.62 -20.41
C ASN A 1169 22.25 16.45 -20.53
N ALA A 1170 22.89 17.06 -21.54
CA ALA A 1170 24.35 17.20 -21.61
C ALA A 1170 24.90 18.12 -20.51
N LEU A 1171 24.08 19.07 -20.04
CA LEU A 1171 24.44 20.11 -19.06
C LEU A 1171 24.01 19.77 -17.63
N THR A 1172 23.03 18.90 -17.45
CA THR A 1172 22.41 18.66 -16.13
C THR A 1172 23.33 17.90 -15.17
N LYS A 1173 23.80 18.58 -14.12
CA LYS A 1173 24.46 18.01 -12.93
C LYS A 1173 23.61 16.99 -12.14
N GLU A 1174 22.34 16.80 -12.51
CA GLU A 1174 21.36 15.99 -11.75
C GLU A 1174 21.52 14.47 -11.91
N GLY A 1175 22.48 14.02 -12.70
CA GLY A 1175 23.01 12.66 -12.60
C GLY A 1175 23.71 12.47 -11.25
N ARG A 1176 22.95 12.06 -10.22
CA ARG A 1176 23.45 11.76 -8.86
C ARG A 1176 24.57 10.71 -8.90
N GLY A 1177 25.82 11.14 -9.07
CA GLY A 1177 26.96 10.22 -9.19
C GLY A 1177 28.32 10.78 -9.63
N PHE A 1178 28.42 11.99 -10.21
CA PHE A 1178 29.72 12.48 -10.73
C PHE A 1178 30.15 13.83 -10.12
N PRO A 1179 31.41 13.96 -9.64
CA PRO A 1179 31.94 15.22 -9.12
C PRO A 1179 32.38 16.19 -10.22
N SER A 1180 32.40 17.48 -9.89
CA SER A 1180 32.65 18.59 -10.82
C SER A 1180 34.06 18.67 -11.41
N SER A 1181 35.01 17.87 -10.94
CA SER A 1181 36.41 17.87 -11.40
C SER A 1181 36.64 17.24 -12.78
N TRP A 1182 35.60 16.70 -13.42
CA TRP A 1182 35.69 15.98 -14.70
C TRP A 1182 35.30 16.82 -15.94
N TYR A 1183 34.96 18.10 -15.76
CA TYR A 1183 34.49 19.00 -16.82
C TYR A 1183 35.47 20.17 -17.10
N GLY A 1184 36.75 19.99 -16.77
CA GLY A 1184 37.84 20.93 -17.08
C GLY A 1184 38.74 20.43 -18.19
#